data_AF-A0A9W8A5R8-F1
#
_entry.id   AF-A0A9W8A5R8-F1
#
_cell.length_a   1.000
_cell.length_b   1.000
_cell.length_c   1.000
_cell.angle_alpha   90.00
_cell.angle_beta   90.00
_cell.angle_gamma   90.00
#
_symmetry.space_group_name_H-M   'P 1'
#
loop_
_entity.id
_entity.type
_entity.pdbx_description
1 polymer ?
#
loop_
_entity_poly.entity_id
_entity_poly.type
_entity_poly.pdbx_seq_one_letter_code
_entity_poly.pdbx_strand_id
1 'polypeptide(L)'
;MGYIIDLIKEKLPNVYVHSVKLGATPATDRWAGFFGNINSQLDHVCKELSENERLKGGFNAIGFSQGGLFLRSYVQRCNSPPIKTLVTFGSPHSGVTRMPPCQNPTDWTCNTMSSIASRGVYSWYVRNHVIPAQYFKDPLRYEEYLEYNIFLADINNDKQVNQTYIDNMVSLENLVMVRFTGENVVVPGTSTWFGFVDENGEEIPIRYTDTYIEDLLGLKQLDSQGKLVFLSNQGPHMAVSEELLLDILHKYMSPEPLTRFLIQDMKDAPGDNVSQTTCSTKRPESIMVPSSDNAHQQLPQAQIYSTPLTSTGHKPVKSYYLVQGMTCGACVKNIENLLGKRPGVFTVDVSLMTGEVSVYHDPLLIGAREIQTIIEDSGFGAELANTGGENSTGFEISNMAINISRKERRKAAIRFYVSLVLAIPTFIISMIFDMALSPDNPVGKKFHRKVFKDYSVSTIVLFFLATACQFTLGLYFYMHAYRTVVKARSANMDVLIALGTTGAYVGSIISVTTQNGAGEQFFETSVFLIAFVLLGRWLEAVAKGQTASAVGSLVKMQPETALLVSQDSQGHESVTEIPVYQVQPGDKLQVNAGSRVPCDGVVIAENENTPSDEVITEVDESLLTGESHPVAKFPMTEVFGGTLNISRPMRFRATAVGGSSTLARIVCLVREAQANKPPIQEIADRVAGRFVPTVLILSIATFVIWISIGAAGKIPEDWLKSSSMGIMSKSAHMTPKKSIGIFSLLCAVSVLVIACPCALGLAAPTAVMVGVGKAARYGILVKGGGIALEAASKVDVIAFDKTGTLTVGKPSVTAHAVSSDSSSVRWLLQIAGEIESRSSHPLAVSLGSYISENWGVFESTFEGDIKEVPGHGMIAITQVPEDIAYDLNVSGKRIAVLVGNERLLNNQKCQVAVPSVSQRDEWAEQGASLVFVGFAPVDENGEIGFDGSSVAGFGLADQLRPESGAVIETLKKLGKEVWIISGDNQRTVNAVARQLGITNIMAGVLPSDKSDKVKWLQQRGRNLEKDLEQGTSTEKAGKSPGSFFKQASNSLLAVLRKIFRRNKSKPYAVVAMVGDGINDAPALAQADVGIAIGSGTAAAIDTAPVILMRSDMRSLVTFLRLSKTTFTRILLNFIWASGYNIIGIPLSAGLLYPIAGIGMPPALAGILMICSSLSVMASSLALKLFREKH
;
A
#
# COMPACT_ATOMS: atom_id res chain seq x y z
N MET A 1 26.42 23.71 -33.72
CA MET A 1 26.46 25.15 -33.38
C MET A 1 27.00 26.00 -34.52
N GLY A 2 28.21 25.77 -35.05
CA GLY A 2 28.74 26.53 -36.22
C GLY A 2 27.75 26.62 -37.39
N TYR A 3 27.25 25.48 -37.87
CA TYR A 3 26.21 25.42 -38.91
C TYR A 3 24.97 26.27 -38.62
N ILE A 4 24.47 26.27 -37.39
CA ILE A 4 23.26 27.02 -36.99
C ILE A 4 23.56 28.53 -36.99
N ILE A 5 24.74 28.92 -36.52
CA ILE A 5 25.19 30.32 -36.55
C ILE A 5 25.30 30.81 -37.99
N ASP A 6 25.85 29.98 -38.88
CA ASP A 6 26.00 30.31 -40.30
C ASP A 6 24.63 30.39 -40.98
N LEU A 7 23.72 29.46 -40.70
CA LEU A 7 22.34 29.47 -41.19
C LEU A 7 21.55 30.71 -40.73
N ILE A 8 21.66 31.09 -39.45
CA ILE A 8 21.02 32.30 -38.91
C ILE A 8 21.57 33.55 -39.61
N LYS A 9 22.89 33.64 -39.80
CA LYS A 9 23.50 34.77 -40.51
C LYS A 9 23.10 34.83 -41.98
N GLU A 10 22.94 33.68 -42.63
CA GLU A 10 22.51 33.59 -44.02
C GLU A 10 21.04 34.00 -44.19
N LYS A 11 20.15 33.51 -43.33
CA LYS A 11 18.69 33.71 -43.48
C LYS A 11 18.16 34.97 -42.79
N LEU A 12 18.89 35.52 -41.82
CA LEU A 12 18.58 36.78 -41.13
C LEU A 12 19.78 37.74 -41.23
N PRO A 13 19.99 38.39 -42.40
CA PRO A 13 21.23 39.12 -42.71
C PRO A 13 21.51 40.36 -41.84
N ASN A 14 20.57 40.76 -40.98
CA ASN A 14 20.70 41.90 -40.06
C ASN A 14 20.79 41.51 -38.58
N VAL A 15 21.06 40.23 -38.26
CA VAL A 15 21.13 39.74 -36.87
C VAL A 15 22.58 39.68 -36.38
N TYR A 16 22.83 40.29 -35.22
CA TYR A 16 24.09 40.15 -34.48
C TYR A 16 24.06 38.86 -33.67
N VAL A 17 24.94 37.91 -34.00
CA VAL A 17 25.07 36.64 -33.28
C VAL A 17 26.31 36.68 -32.39
N HIS A 18 26.13 36.63 -31.07
CA HIS A 18 27.20 36.52 -30.08
C HIS A 18 27.35 35.07 -29.61
N SER A 19 28.56 34.52 -29.65
CA SER A 19 28.85 33.16 -29.19
C SER A 19 29.72 33.23 -27.95
N VAL A 20 29.17 32.83 -26.81
CA VAL A 20 29.92 32.76 -25.55
C VAL A 20 30.82 31.53 -25.52
N LYS A 21 32.05 31.68 -25.03
CA LYS A 21 33.04 30.60 -24.88
C LYS A 21 33.55 30.57 -23.44
N LEU A 22 33.45 29.43 -22.79
CA LEU A 22 33.90 29.15 -21.43
C LEU A 22 35.40 28.76 -21.37
N GLY A 23 36.03 28.49 -22.50
CA GLY A 23 37.45 28.16 -22.60
C GLY A 23 38.16 28.82 -23.78
N ALA A 24 39.47 29.06 -23.62
CA ALA A 24 40.29 29.73 -24.63
C ALA A 24 40.45 28.91 -25.94
N THR A 25 40.37 27.58 -25.85
CA THR A 25 40.42 26.65 -26.98
C THR A 25 39.15 25.81 -27.07
N PRO A 26 38.78 25.26 -28.24
CA PRO A 26 37.61 24.39 -28.38
C PRO A 26 37.61 23.17 -27.44
N ALA A 27 38.79 22.61 -27.13
CA ALA A 27 38.91 21.48 -26.22
C ALA A 27 38.67 21.90 -24.77
N THR A 28 39.27 23.01 -24.32
CA THR A 28 39.05 23.55 -22.98
C THR A 28 37.63 24.06 -22.81
N ASP A 29 37.02 24.61 -23.86
CA ASP A 29 35.63 25.08 -23.89
C ASP A 29 34.65 23.91 -23.77
N ARG A 30 34.88 22.83 -24.53
CA ARG A 30 34.09 21.59 -24.42
C ARG A 30 34.21 20.95 -23.04
N TRP A 31 35.41 20.94 -22.47
CA TRP A 31 35.64 20.37 -21.15
C TRP A 31 35.01 21.22 -20.04
N ALA A 32 35.20 22.54 -20.10
CA ALA A 32 34.59 23.49 -19.18
C ALA A 32 33.06 23.42 -19.25
N GLY A 33 32.47 23.34 -20.44
CA GLY A 33 31.02 23.25 -20.63
C GLY A 33 30.40 21.96 -20.11
N PHE A 34 31.12 20.82 -20.15
CA PHE A 34 30.56 19.54 -19.70
C PHE A 34 30.82 19.22 -18.23
N PHE A 35 32.00 19.57 -17.70
CA PHE A 35 32.42 19.20 -16.33
C PHE A 35 32.59 20.39 -15.38
N GLY A 36 32.45 21.62 -15.86
CA GLY A 36 32.57 22.82 -15.03
C GLY A 36 31.44 22.99 -14.03
N ASN A 37 31.67 23.86 -13.03
CA ASN A 37 30.61 24.27 -12.13
C ASN A 37 29.67 25.25 -12.85
N ILE A 38 28.42 24.83 -13.05
CA ILE A 38 27.44 25.61 -13.81
C ILE A 38 27.09 26.96 -13.19
N ASN A 39 27.12 27.10 -11.86
CA ASN A 39 26.89 28.40 -11.21
C ASN A 39 28.00 29.37 -11.61
N SER A 40 29.26 28.91 -11.56
CA SER A 40 30.41 29.73 -11.96
C SER A 40 30.42 30.04 -13.45
N GLN A 41 29.97 29.11 -14.30
CA GLN A 41 29.79 29.37 -15.72
C GLN A 41 28.72 30.44 -15.95
N LEU A 42 27.59 30.34 -15.24
CA LEU A 42 26.52 31.30 -15.35
C LEU A 42 26.97 32.69 -14.90
N ASP A 43 27.68 32.81 -13.79
CA ASP A 43 28.24 34.08 -13.31
C ASP A 43 29.17 34.72 -14.37
N HIS A 44 29.98 33.90 -15.03
CA HIS A 44 30.85 34.36 -16.12
C HIS A 44 30.04 34.87 -17.32
N VAL A 45 29.03 34.10 -17.76
CA VAL A 45 28.15 34.49 -18.87
C VAL A 45 27.36 35.75 -18.53
N CYS A 46 26.84 35.87 -17.31
CA CYS A 46 26.13 37.05 -16.85
C CYS A 46 26.99 38.30 -16.91
N LYS A 47 28.24 38.20 -16.47
CA LYS A 47 29.21 39.30 -16.58
C LYS A 47 29.51 39.64 -18.05
N GLU A 48 29.86 38.65 -18.87
CA GLU A 48 30.23 38.86 -20.27
C GLU A 48 29.09 39.51 -21.08
N LEU A 49 27.86 39.04 -20.90
CA LEU A 49 26.70 39.60 -21.61
C LEU A 49 26.35 41.01 -21.10
N SER A 50 26.53 41.29 -19.81
CA SER A 50 26.31 42.64 -19.24
C SER A 50 27.29 43.68 -19.80
N GLU A 51 28.50 43.28 -20.16
CA GLU A 51 29.54 44.15 -20.74
C GLU A 51 29.36 44.36 -22.26
N ASN A 52 28.46 43.59 -22.92
CA ASN A 52 28.23 43.71 -24.36
C ASN A 52 27.26 44.85 -24.70
N GLU A 53 27.80 46.00 -25.06
CA GLU A 53 27.06 47.20 -25.49
C GLU A 53 25.97 46.93 -26.55
N ARG A 54 26.19 45.96 -27.47
CA ARG A 54 25.23 45.65 -28.55
C ARG A 54 24.00 44.88 -28.07
N LEU A 55 24.07 44.24 -26.91
CA LEU A 55 22.97 43.43 -26.35
C LEU A 55 22.16 44.18 -25.29
N LYS A 56 22.56 45.41 -24.90
CA LYS A 56 21.91 46.20 -23.82
C LYS A 56 20.39 46.39 -24.02
N GLY A 57 19.90 46.44 -25.25
CA GLY A 57 18.47 46.56 -25.59
C GLY A 57 17.65 45.28 -25.46
N GLY A 58 18.26 44.20 -24.96
CA GLY A 58 17.69 42.86 -24.88
C GLY A 58 17.87 42.05 -26.15
N PHE A 59 17.82 40.72 -26.03
CA PHE A 59 18.12 39.79 -27.12
C PHE A 59 17.21 38.56 -27.08
N ASN A 60 17.13 37.84 -28.20
CA ASN A 60 16.43 36.56 -28.29
C ASN A 60 17.43 35.41 -28.17
N ALA A 61 17.04 34.31 -27.53
CA ALA A 61 17.95 33.21 -27.23
C ALA A 61 17.37 31.85 -27.65
N ILE A 62 18.23 30.98 -28.18
CA ILE A 62 17.89 29.59 -28.52
C ILE A 62 18.79 28.65 -27.74
N GLY A 63 18.18 27.79 -26.94
CA GLY A 63 18.87 26.74 -26.18
C GLY A 63 18.58 25.36 -26.73
N PHE A 64 19.62 24.55 -26.85
CA PHE A 64 19.52 23.17 -27.30
C PHE A 64 19.88 22.21 -26.17
N SER A 65 19.06 21.18 -25.96
CA SER A 65 19.23 20.21 -24.88
C SER A 65 19.44 20.94 -23.55
N GLN A 66 20.46 20.57 -22.75
CA GLN A 66 20.80 21.25 -21.49
C GLN A 66 21.05 22.75 -21.62
N GLY A 67 21.39 23.25 -22.81
CA GLY A 67 21.54 24.69 -23.07
C GLY A 67 20.25 25.48 -22.90
N GLY A 68 19.08 24.86 -23.07
CA GLY A 68 17.78 25.49 -22.78
C GLY A 68 17.59 25.75 -21.29
N LEU A 69 17.96 24.78 -20.46
CA LEU A 69 17.93 24.89 -19.00
C LEU A 69 18.96 25.92 -18.50
N PHE A 70 20.15 25.96 -19.11
CA PHE A 70 21.16 26.97 -18.83
C PHE A 70 20.64 28.39 -19.12
N LEU A 71 20.07 28.63 -20.30
CA LEU A 71 19.50 29.94 -20.65
C LEU A 71 18.33 30.32 -19.73
N ARG A 72 17.50 29.35 -19.31
CA ARG A 72 16.49 29.61 -18.28
C ARG A 72 17.12 30.12 -16.99
N SER A 73 18.20 29.49 -16.54
CA SER A 73 18.90 29.94 -15.33
C SER A 73 19.48 31.35 -15.47
N TYR A 74 19.89 31.78 -16.67
CA TYR A 74 20.30 33.15 -16.95
C TYR A 74 19.12 34.13 -16.82
N VAL A 75 17.95 33.79 -17.37
CA VAL A 75 16.73 34.59 -17.19
C VAL A 75 16.42 34.71 -15.70
N GLN A 76 16.46 33.62 -14.96
CA GLN A 76 16.09 33.65 -13.54
C GLN A 76 17.06 34.48 -12.70
N ARG A 77 18.37 34.27 -12.84
CA ARG A 77 19.38 34.84 -11.93
C ARG A 77 19.95 36.20 -12.34
N CYS A 78 19.97 36.51 -13.64
CA CYS A 78 20.71 37.66 -14.14
C CYS A 78 19.82 38.61 -14.95
N ASN A 79 19.21 38.10 -16.04
CA ASN A 79 18.34 38.82 -16.97
C ASN A 79 18.79 40.24 -17.38
N SER A 80 20.10 40.50 -17.43
CA SER A 80 20.65 41.82 -17.72
C SER A 80 21.90 41.69 -18.59
N PRO A 81 21.81 41.92 -19.92
CA PRO A 81 20.62 42.39 -20.64
C PRO A 81 19.48 41.35 -20.71
N PRO A 82 18.21 41.80 -20.83
CA PRO A 82 17.05 40.94 -20.74
C PRO A 82 16.88 40.05 -21.97
N ILE A 83 16.48 38.80 -21.76
CA ILE A 83 16.02 37.94 -22.84
C ILE A 83 14.57 38.29 -23.16
N LYS A 84 14.25 38.50 -24.44
CA LYS A 84 12.87 38.78 -24.88
C LYS A 84 12.14 37.49 -25.21
N THR A 85 12.63 36.75 -26.21
CA THR A 85 12.15 35.41 -26.54
C THR A 85 13.18 34.35 -26.18
N LEU A 86 12.75 33.32 -25.44
CA LEU A 86 13.54 32.13 -25.16
C LEU A 86 12.93 30.92 -25.87
N VAL A 87 13.69 30.32 -26.79
CA VAL A 87 13.33 29.06 -27.46
C VAL A 87 14.18 27.93 -26.89
N THR A 88 13.58 26.83 -26.45
CA THR A 88 14.34 25.66 -25.97
C THR A 88 13.96 24.36 -26.69
N PHE A 89 14.96 23.63 -27.22
CA PHE A 89 14.78 22.37 -27.93
C PHE A 89 15.19 21.19 -27.05
N GLY A 90 14.25 20.29 -26.75
CA GLY A 90 14.55 19.02 -26.06
C GLY A 90 15.16 19.18 -24.67
N SER A 91 14.95 20.33 -24.01
CA SER A 91 15.56 20.65 -22.72
C SER A 91 14.74 20.05 -21.57
N PRO A 92 15.32 19.22 -20.68
CA PRO A 92 14.63 18.67 -19.51
C PRO A 92 14.64 19.69 -18.37
N HIS A 93 13.64 20.57 -18.34
CA HIS A 93 13.62 21.70 -17.41
C HIS A 93 13.42 21.31 -15.94
N SER A 94 12.85 20.13 -15.67
CA SER A 94 12.79 19.52 -14.33
C SER A 94 14.00 18.63 -13.99
N GLY A 95 14.97 18.51 -14.90
CA GLY A 95 16.12 17.62 -14.78
C GLY A 95 15.86 16.19 -15.25
N VAL A 96 16.91 15.37 -15.16
CA VAL A 96 16.96 13.98 -15.63
C VAL A 96 16.88 13.02 -14.44
N THR A 97 16.01 12.03 -14.50
CA THR A 97 15.83 11.07 -13.39
C THR A 97 16.81 9.90 -13.48
N ARG A 98 17.05 9.40 -14.69
CA ARG A 98 18.02 8.33 -14.94
C ARG A 98 18.63 8.46 -16.32
N MET A 99 19.84 7.91 -16.49
CA MET A 99 20.41 7.77 -17.82
C MET A 99 19.65 6.69 -18.61
N PRO A 100 19.51 6.86 -19.93
CA PRO A 100 18.89 5.87 -20.78
C PRO A 100 19.66 4.54 -20.72
N PRO A 101 18.97 3.40 -20.96
CA PRO A 101 19.64 2.12 -21.10
C PRO A 101 20.62 2.16 -22.29
N CYS A 102 21.76 1.49 -22.12
CA CYS A 102 22.76 1.39 -23.19
C CYS A 102 22.13 0.70 -24.41
N GLN A 103 22.14 1.37 -25.57
CA GLN A 103 21.58 0.83 -26.82
C GLN A 103 22.23 -0.51 -27.21
N ASN A 104 23.51 -0.70 -26.88
CA ASN A 104 24.20 -1.96 -27.06
C ASN A 104 24.49 -2.61 -25.70
N PRO A 105 23.85 -3.75 -25.37
CA PRO A 105 24.02 -4.41 -24.08
C PRO A 105 25.43 -5.00 -23.88
N THR A 106 26.27 -4.99 -24.92
CA THR A 106 27.67 -5.44 -24.85
C THR A 106 28.68 -4.33 -24.58
N ASP A 107 28.27 -3.06 -24.61
CA ASP A 107 29.17 -1.94 -24.34
C ASP A 107 29.48 -1.88 -22.83
N TRP A 108 30.63 -2.46 -22.47
CA TRP A 108 31.08 -2.53 -21.09
C TRP A 108 31.27 -1.15 -20.46
N THR A 109 31.70 -0.15 -21.24
CA THR A 109 31.91 1.20 -20.72
C THR A 109 30.60 1.86 -20.36
N CYS A 110 29.61 1.81 -21.25
CA CYS A 110 28.27 2.34 -21.00
C CYS A 110 27.58 1.61 -19.82
N ASN A 111 27.62 0.27 -19.81
CA ASN A 111 26.99 -0.52 -18.75
C ASN A 111 27.65 -0.31 -17.39
N THR A 112 28.97 -0.14 -17.35
CA THR A 112 29.70 0.16 -16.12
C THR A 112 29.35 1.55 -15.61
N MET A 113 29.28 2.55 -16.50
CA MET A 113 28.90 3.92 -16.13
C MET A 113 27.44 4.02 -15.65
N SER A 114 26.53 3.32 -16.32
CA SER A 114 25.12 3.19 -15.91
C SER A 114 24.97 2.45 -14.57
N SER A 115 25.78 1.41 -14.33
CA SER A 115 25.81 0.70 -13.04
C SER A 115 26.38 1.55 -11.91
N ILE A 116 27.37 2.39 -12.19
CA ILE A 116 27.94 3.33 -11.21
C ILE A 116 26.92 4.44 -10.87
N ALA A 117 26.25 5.01 -11.88
CA ALA A 117 25.22 6.03 -11.69
C ALA A 117 24.02 5.50 -10.89
N SER A 118 23.52 4.30 -11.21
CA SER A 118 22.38 3.67 -10.51
C SER A 118 22.67 3.23 -9.06
N ARG A 119 23.94 3.17 -8.63
CA ARG A 119 24.32 2.90 -7.23
C ARG A 119 24.33 4.15 -6.34
N GLY A 120 24.17 5.34 -6.92
CA GLY A 120 24.02 6.60 -6.19
C GLY A 120 24.66 7.79 -6.91
N VAL A 121 23.86 8.52 -7.70
CA VAL A 121 24.30 9.68 -8.49
C VAL A 121 24.85 10.81 -7.60
N TYR A 122 24.32 11.00 -6.39
CA TYR A 122 24.78 11.99 -5.41
C TYR A 122 25.94 11.53 -4.53
N SER A 123 26.51 10.35 -4.76
CA SER A 123 27.75 9.95 -4.11
C SER A 123 28.85 10.95 -4.43
N TRP A 124 29.63 11.35 -3.41
CA TRP A 124 30.72 12.32 -3.55
C TRP A 124 31.66 11.99 -4.73
N TYR A 125 31.97 10.71 -4.94
CA TYR A 125 32.84 10.27 -6.03
C TYR A 125 32.17 10.43 -7.41
N VAL A 126 30.91 10.01 -7.54
CA VAL A 126 30.18 10.03 -8.82
C VAL A 126 29.93 11.47 -9.27
N ARG A 127 29.44 12.30 -8.35
CA ARG A 127 29.13 13.73 -8.60
C ARG A 127 30.35 14.55 -9.03
N ASN A 128 31.51 14.27 -8.45
CA ASN A 128 32.71 15.10 -8.66
C ASN A 128 33.64 14.58 -9.78
N HIS A 129 33.58 13.28 -10.11
CA HIS A 129 34.55 12.66 -11.02
C HIS A 129 33.94 11.85 -12.17
N VAL A 130 32.63 11.55 -12.15
CA VAL A 130 32.01 10.67 -13.15
C VAL A 130 30.97 11.42 -13.98
N ILE A 131 29.92 11.95 -13.34
CA ILE A 131 28.86 12.71 -13.99
C ILE A 131 28.49 13.88 -13.07
N PRO A 132 28.52 15.13 -13.54
CA PRO A 132 28.00 16.26 -12.77
C PRO A 132 26.51 16.05 -12.54
N ALA A 133 26.14 15.76 -11.29
CA ALA A 133 24.74 15.53 -10.90
C ALA A 133 23.89 16.82 -10.93
N GLN A 134 24.39 17.92 -11.52
CA GLN A 134 23.79 19.26 -11.50
C GLN A 134 22.45 19.30 -12.25
N TYR A 135 22.27 18.43 -13.25
CA TYR A 135 21.02 18.32 -14.02
C TYR A 135 20.17 17.11 -13.61
N PHE A 136 20.57 16.36 -12.59
CA PHE A 136 19.84 15.16 -12.15
C PHE A 136 18.82 15.51 -11.06
N LYS A 137 17.64 14.89 -11.12
CA LYS A 137 16.59 14.96 -10.10
C LYS A 137 16.12 13.54 -9.83
N ASP A 138 16.49 12.96 -8.67
CA ASP A 138 16.09 11.60 -8.30
C ASP A 138 14.83 11.69 -7.42
N PRO A 139 13.66 11.26 -7.90
CA PRO A 139 12.41 11.36 -7.14
C PRO A 139 12.39 10.43 -5.93
N LEU A 140 13.04 9.27 -6.02
CA LEU A 140 13.07 8.27 -4.96
C LEU A 140 14.03 8.67 -3.83
N ARG A 141 14.88 9.67 -4.07
CA ARG A 141 15.85 10.22 -3.12
C ARG A 141 15.78 11.74 -3.10
N TYR A 142 14.56 12.28 -3.03
CA TYR A 142 14.29 13.72 -3.11
C TYR A 142 15.08 14.55 -2.09
N GLU A 143 15.24 14.07 -0.86
CA GLU A 143 16.04 14.75 0.18
C GLU A 143 17.53 14.85 -0.19
N GLU A 144 18.11 13.81 -0.80
CA GLU A 144 19.49 13.85 -1.27
C GLU A 144 19.66 14.77 -2.49
N TYR A 145 18.65 14.83 -3.35
CA TYR A 145 18.58 15.81 -4.43
C TYR A 145 18.60 17.24 -3.86
N LEU A 146 17.74 17.54 -2.88
CA LEU A 146 17.72 18.87 -2.24
C LEU A 146 19.05 19.16 -1.52
N GLU A 147 19.62 18.21 -0.79
CA GLU A 147 20.86 18.44 -0.05
C GLU A 147 22.07 18.63 -0.99
N TYR A 148 22.20 17.83 -2.04
CA TYR A 148 23.43 17.71 -2.82
C TYR A 148 23.38 18.31 -4.23
N ASN A 149 22.21 18.57 -4.82
CA ASN A 149 22.08 19.29 -6.09
C ASN A 149 21.86 20.79 -5.82
N ILE A 150 22.92 21.57 -6.01
CA ILE A 150 22.93 23.02 -5.69
C ILE A 150 22.37 23.86 -6.84
N PHE A 151 22.40 23.37 -8.08
CA PHE A 151 21.95 24.14 -9.24
C PHE A 151 20.46 23.93 -9.52
N LEU A 152 20.06 22.70 -9.84
CA LEU A 152 18.69 22.42 -10.29
C LEU A 152 17.65 22.69 -9.21
N ALA A 153 17.96 22.35 -7.95
CA ALA A 153 17.07 22.63 -6.82
C ALA A 153 16.90 24.13 -6.55
N ASP A 154 17.89 24.95 -6.90
CA ASP A 154 17.78 26.42 -6.78
C ASP A 154 16.93 27.00 -7.92
N ILE A 155 17.26 26.68 -9.18
CA ILE A 155 16.55 27.25 -10.34
C ILE A 155 15.13 26.70 -10.53
N ASN A 156 14.74 25.66 -9.78
CA ASN A 156 13.36 25.17 -9.70
C ASN A 156 12.59 25.76 -8.51
N ASN A 157 13.21 26.60 -7.68
CA ASN A 157 12.63 27.08 -6.42
C ASN A 157 12.21 25.94 -5.46
N ASP A 158 12.82 24.75 -5.59
CA ASP A 158 12.47 23.53 -4.82
C ASP A 158 12.83 23.65 -3.32
N LYS A 159 13.75 24.57 -2.96
CA LYS A 159 14.16 24.83 -1.56
C LYS A 159 13.44 26.03 -0.94
N GLN A 160 13.49 27.15 -1.65
CA GLN A 160 12.93 28.42 -1.24
C GLN A 160 12.53 29.19 -2.49
N VAL A 161 11.31 29.72 -2.51
CA VAL A 161 10.79 30.47 -3.64
C VAL A 161 11.46 31.84 -3.72
N ASN A 162 12.18 32.10 -4.81
CA ASN A 162 12.75 33.40 -5.11
C ASN A 162 11.84 34.17 -6.08
N GLN A 163 11.23 35.25 -5.58
CA GLN A 163 10.30 36.07 -6.36
C GLN A 163 10.95 36.73 -7.58
N THR A 164 12.24 37.12 -7.48
CA THR A 164 12.97 37.72 -8.60
C THR A 164 13.09 36.75 -9.79
N TYR A 165 13.21 35.45 -9.52
CA TYR A 165 13.25 34.44 -10.59
C TYR A 165 11.92 34.36 -11.34
N ILE A 166 10.81 34.45 -10.61
CA ILE A 166 9.45 34.45 -11.16
C ILE A 166 9.24 35.70 -12.01
N ASP A 167 9.55 36.89 -11.46
CA ASP A 167 9.35 38.17 -12.14
C ASP A 167 10.17 38.23 -13.44
N ASN A 168 11.41 37.74 -13.41
CA ASN A 168 12.25 37.67 -14.60
C ASN A 168 11.70 36.69 -15.65
N MET A 169 11.19 35.52 -15.24
CA MET A 169 10.57 34.58 -16.18
C MET A 169 9.33 35.19 -16.83
N VAL A 170 8.46 35.83 -16.06
CA VAL A 170 7.23 36.49 -16.53
C VAL A 170 7.53 37.68 -17.46
N SER A 171 8.72 38.27 -17.36
CA SER A 171 9.17 39.36 -18.24
C SER A 171 9.42 38.95 -19.70
N LEU A 172 9.53 37.64 -19.99
CA LEU A 172 9.68 37.14 -21.35
C LEU A 172 8.48 37.56 -22.22
N GLU A 173 8.75 37.89 -23.48
CA GLU A 173 7.72 38.09 -24.50
C GLU A 173 7.17 36.75 -24.97
N ASN A 174 8.06 35.77 -25.17
CA ASN A 174 7.68 34.40 -25.51
C ASN A 174 8.64 33.39 -24.86
N LEU A 175 8.07 32.36 -24.23
CA LEU A 175 8.77 31.13 -23.88
C LEU A 175 8.28 30.02 -24.80
N VAL A 176 9.05 29.76 -25.86
CA VAL A 176 8.78 28.67 -26.79
C VAL A 176 9.62 27.49 -26.36
N MET A 177 9.00 26.33 -26.24
CA MET A 177 9.78 25.13 -26.07
C MET A 177 9.44 24.16 -27.20
N VAL A 178 10.29 23.18 -27.47
CA VAL A 178 10.12 22.25 -28.59
C VAL A 178 10.42 20.84 -28.11
N ARG A 179 9.45 19.92 -28.25
CA ARG A 179 9.54 18.53 -27.79
C ARG A 179 9.78 17.59 -28.94
N PHE A 180 10.54 16.52 -28.70
CA PHE A 180 10.78 15.46 -29.67
C PHE A 180 10.00 14.21 -29.25
N THR A 181 9.19 13.64 -30.15
CA THR A 181 8.30 12.49 -29.84
C THR A 181 9.03 11.14 -29.85
N GLY A 182 10.27 11.05 -30.33
CA GLY A 182 11.10 9.84 -30.37
C GLY A 182 12.32 9.89 -29.44
N GLU A 183 12.23 10.61 -28.34
CA GLU A 183 13.31 10.92 -27.40
C GLU A 183 13.72 9.70 -26.54
N ASN A 184 14.83 9.03 -26.90
CA ASN A 184 15.33 7.88 -26.13
C ASN A 184 16.61 8.19 -25.33
N VAL A 185 17.10 9.43 -25.35
CA VAL A 185 18.43 9.82 -24.83
C VAL A 185 18.36 10.32 -23.39
N VAL A 186 17.18 10.68 -22.91
CA VAL A 186 16.96 11.17 -21.54
C VAL A 186 15.73 10.46 -21.00
N VAL A 187 15.72 10.12 -19.71
CA VAL A 187 14.52 9.61 -19.04
C VAL A 187 14.01 10.67 -18.07
N PRO A 188 12.71 11.00 -18.14
CA PRO A 188 11.68 10.43 -19.02
C PRO A 188 11.86 10.72 -20.53
N GLY A 189 11.43 9.76 -21.37
CA GLY A 189 11.68 9.65 -22.82
C GLY A 189 10.81 10.55 -23.71
N THR A 190 10.32 11.64 -23.15
CA THR A 190 9.66 12.74 -23.83
C THR A 190 10.13 13.97 -23.08
N SER A 191 10.90 14.84 -23.75
CA SER A 191 11.58 15.98 -23.14
C SER A 191 10.66 16.71 -22.16
N THR A 192 10.88 16.57 -20.85
CA THR A 192 9.94 17.08 -19.86
C THR A 192 10.13 18.57 -19.66
N TRP A 193 9.15 19.30 -20.16
CA TRP A 193 9.03 20.74 -19.99
C TRP A 193 8.51 21.03 -18.61
N PHE A 194 9.26 20.68 -17.57
CA PHE A 194 8.81 20.67 -16.18
C PHE A 194 7.83 19.55 -15.78
N GLY A 195 7.42 18.68 -16.70
CA GLY A 195 6.68 17.44 -16.40
C GLY A 195 7.49 16.43 -15.59
N PHE A 196 6.80 15.54 -14.87
CA PHE A 196 7.42 14.39 -14.20
C PHE A 196 6.80 13.09 -14.69
N VAL A 197 7.51 11.98 -14.53
CA VAL A 197 6.93 10.64 -14.74
C VAL A 197 6.67 10.05 -13.37
N ASP A 198 5.40 9.74 -13.10
CA ASP A 198 4.99 9.19 -11.80
C ASP A 198 5.63 7.82 -11.53
N GLU A 199 5.39 7.25 -10.34
CA GLU A 199 5.93 5.94 -9.97
C GLU A 199 5.46 4.80 -10.90
N ASN A 200 4.40 5.03 -11.68
CA ASN A 200 3.81 4.10 -12.64
C ASN A 200 4.36 4.24 -14.06
N GLY A 201 5.20 5.24 -14.33
CA GLY A 201 5.72 5.50 -15.67
C GLY A 201 4.85 6.41 -16.54
N GLU A 202 3.77 7.00 -15.99
CA GLU A 202 2.88 7.91 -16.70
C GLU A 202 3.44 9.35 -16.71
N GLU A 203 3.43 9.99 -17.88
CA GLU A 203 3.84 11.39 -18.05
C GLU A 203 2.77 12.32 -17.49
N ILE A 204 3.13 13.09 -16.46
CA ILE A 204 2.30 14.17 -15.93
C ILE A 204 2.60 15.43 -16.77
N PRO A 205 1.65 15.96 -17.56
CA PRO A 205 1.86 17.18 -18.32
C PRO A 205 2.16 18.34 -17.37
N ILE A 206 3.01 19.28 -17.78
CA ILE A 206 3.45 20.43 -16.96
C ILE A 206 2.32 21.11 -16.19
N ARG A 207 1.16 21.31 -16.82
CA ARG A 207 0.00 21.98 -16.23
C ARG A 207 -0.58 21.28 -15.00
N TYR A 208 -0.21 20.03 -14.79
CA TYR A 208 -0.63 19.18 -13.67
C TYR A 208 0.51 18.91 -12.68
N THR A 209 1.64 19.60 -12.81
CA THR A 209 2.76 19.50 -11.86
C THR A 209 2.68 20.59 -10.81
N ASP A 210 3.16 20.30 -9.59
CA ASP A 210 3.23 21.27 -8.48
C ASP A 210 3.95 22.57 -8.89
N THR A 211 5.00 22.45 -9.71
CA THR A 211 5.77 23.60 -10.24
C THR A 211 4.88 24.58 -11.02
N TYR A 212 3.88 24.10 -11.74
CA TYR A 212 2.92 24.93 -12.48
C TYR A 212 1.69 25.29 -11.64
N ILE A 213 1.16 24.34 -10.87
CA ILE A 213 -0.05 24.52 -10.06
C ILE A 213 0.18 25.60 -8.99
N GLU A 214 1.31 25.50 -8.29
CA GLU A 214 1.78 26.45 -7.27
C GLU A 214 2.52 27.66 -7.87
N ASP A 215 2.69 27.68 -9.20
CA ASP A 215 3.35 28.72 -9.98
C ASP A 215 4.76 29.10 -9.47
N LEU A 216 5.55 28.10 -9.07
CA LEU A 216 6.88 28.28 -8.47
C LEU A 216 7.86 29.06 -9.35
N LEU A 217 7.61 29.11 -10.66
CA LEU A 217 8.48 29.72 -11.67
C LEU A 217 7.80 30.79 -12.54
N GLY A 218 6.54 31.15 -12.25
CA GLY A 218 5.78 32.13 -13.05
C GLY A 218 5.24 31.60 -14.38
N LEU A 219 5.23 30.28 -14.58
CA LEU A 219 4.78 29.65 -15.81
C LEU A 219 3.27 29.75 -16.00
N LYS A 220 2.49 29.68 -14.92
CA LYS A 220 1.03 29.81 -14.99
C LYS A 220 0.65 31.24 -15.35
N GLN A 221 1.35 32.23 -14.80
CA GLN A 221 1.18 33.63 -15.18
C GLN A 221 1.57 33.87 -16.65
N LEU A 222 2.68 33.29 -17.13
CA LEU A 222 3.15 33.41 -18.50
C LEU A 222 2.20 32.71 -19.51
N ASP A 223 1.65 31.55 -19.14
CA ASP A 223 0.64 30.81 -19.93
C ASP A 223 -0.68 31.60 -20.00
N SER A 224 -1.11 32.21 -18.88
CA SER A 224 -2.32 33.05 -18.86
C SER A 224 -2.24 34.28 -19.77
N GLN A 225 -1.03 34.77 -20.05
CA GLN A 225 -0.76 35.88 -20.97
C GLN A 225 -0.60 35.41 -22.43
N GLY A 226 -0.73 34.11 -22.71
CA GLY A 226 -0.54 33.53 -24.05
C GLY A 226 0.92 33.52 -24.53
N LYS A 227 1.88 33.69 -23.62
CA LYS A 227 3.31 33.80 -23.94
C LYS A 227 4.06 32.47 -23.84
N LEU A 228 3.43 31.41 -23.31
CA LEU A 228 4.01 30.08 -23.16
C LEU A 228 3.56 29.20 -24.32
N VAL A 229 4.49 28.73 -25.16
CA VAL A 229 4.16 28.05 -26.41
C VAL A 229 4.72 26.63 -26.43
N PHE A 230 3.83 25.66 -26.69
CA PHE A 230 4.18 24.24 -26.80
C PHE A 230 4.24 23.73 -28.25
N LEU A 231 5.43 23.44 -28.81
CA LEU A 231 5.63 22.82 -30.13
C LEU A 231 6.16 21.37 -30.03
N SER A 232 5.76 20.50 -30.97
CA SER A 232 6.24 19.12 -31.09
C SER A 232 6.86 18.82 -32.44
N ASN A 233 7.99 18.13 -32.43
CA ASN A 233 8.72 17.66 -33.62
C ASN A 233 8.84 16.13 -33.61
N GLN A 234 8.64 15.51 -34.77
CA GLN A 234 8.76 14.06 -34.92
C GLN A 234 10.22 13.68 -35.14
N GLY A 235 10.73 12.71 -34.37
CA GLY A 235 12.10 12.19 -34.54
C GLY A 235 12.89 12.03 -33.23
N PRO A 236 14.13 11.52 -33.33
CA PRO A 236 15.01 11.32 -32.17
C PRO A 236 15.50 12.66 -31.59
N HIS A 237 16.11 12.62 -30.40
CA HIS A 237 16.65 13.80 -29.71
C HIS A 237 17.44 14.68 -30.68
N MET A 238 17.15 15.98 -30.68
CA MET A 238 17.89 16.98 -31.45
C MET A 238 17.81 16.82 -32.99
N ALA A 239 16.94 15.96 -33.52
CA ALA A 239 16.65 15.86 -34.95
C ALA A 239 15.76 17.02 -35.41
N VAL A 240 16.30 18.24 -35.44
CA VAL A 240 15.59 19.44 -35.88
C VAL A 240 15.64 19.52 -37.41
N SER A 241 14.48 19.52 -38.07
CA SER A 241 14.41 19.80 -39.51
C SER A 241 14.71 21.28 -39.77
N GLU A 242 15.34 21.56 -40.91
CA GLU A 242 15.65 22.94 -41.31
C GLU A 242 14.36 23.77 -41.45
N GLU A 243 13.30 23.19 -42.00
CA GLU A 243 11.98 23.81 -42.11
C GLU A 243 11.41 24.26 -40.77
N LEU A 244 11.46 23.40 -39.73
CA LEU A 244 10.97 23.73 -38.40
C LEU A 244 11.81 24.84 -37.75
N LEU A 245 13.13 24.78 -37.91
CA LEU A 245 14.03 25.80 -37.39
C LEU A 245 13.75 27.16 -38.05
N LEU A 246 13.55 27.18 -39.37
CA LEU A 246 13.22 28.40 -40.10
C LEU A 246 11.85 28.95 -39.69
N ASP A 247 10.83 28.11 -39.53
CA ASP A 247 9.50 28.54 -39.07
C ASP A 247 9.58 29.21 -37.68
N ILE A 248 10.32 28.60 -36.74
CA ILE A 248 10.53 29.18 -35.40
C ILE A 248 11.30 30.49 -35.46
N LEU A 249 12.35 30.57 -36.29
CA LEU A 249 13.13 31.78 -36.48
C LEU A 249 12.25 32.91 -37.05
N HIS A 250 11.41 32.61 -38.04
CA HIS A 250 10.48 33.58 -38.63
C HIS A 250 9.41 34.04 -37.65
N LYS A 251 8.80 33.12 -36.91
CA LYS A 251 7.62 33.39 -36.08
C LYS A 251 7.96 34.04 -34.73
N TYR A 252 9.08 33.67 -34.12
CA TYR A 252 9.39 34.05 -32.73
C TYR A 252 10.68 34.85 -32.56
N MET A 253 11.54 34.91 -33.59
CA MET A 253 12.88 35.51 -33.48
C MET A 253 13.12 36.68 -34.46
N SER A 254 12.29 36.84 -35.50
CA SER A 254 12.40 37.91 -36.50
C SER A 254 11.68 39.18 -36.06
N PRO A 255 12.25 40.38 -36.26
CA PRO A 255 11.57 41.65 -36.03
C PRO A 255 10.48 41.99 -37.08
N GLU A 256 10.45 41.32 -38.25
CA GLU A 256 9.38 41.44 -39.26
C GLU A 256 8.91 40.05 -39.78
N PRO A 257 7.61 39.85 -40.07
CA PRO A 257 7.08 38.60 -40.63
C PRO A 257 7.52 38.40 -42.10
N LEU A 258 8.50 37.52 -42.32
CA LEU A 258 9.00 37.11 -43.63
C LEU A 258 7.96 36.24 -44.36
N THR A 259 7.00 36.90 -45.00
CA THR A 259 5.96 36.22 -45.79
C THR A 259 6.50 35.91 -47.19
N ARG A 260 6.91 34.66 -47.42
CA ARG A 260 7.06 33.92 -48.72
C ARG A 260 8.32 33.06 -48.66
N PHE A 261 8.23 31.74 -48.44
CA PHE A 261 9.24 30.78 -48.96
C PHE A 261 8.90 29.27 -48.83
N LEU A 262 7.63 28.85 -48.85
CA LEU A 262 7.28 27.41 -48.91
C LEU A 262 6.22 27.09 -49.97
N ILE A 263 6.39 27.62 -51.18
CA ILE A 263 5.74 27.11 -52.41
C ILE A 263 6.78 27.17 -53.53
N GLN A 264 7.79 26.28 -53.54
CA GLN A 264 8.64 26.15 -54.73
C GLN A 264 9.29 24.77 -54.95
N ASP A 265 9.32 23.85 -53.97
CA ASP A 265 10.12 22.61 -54.11
C ASP A 265 9.33 21.30 -54.31
N MET A 266 8.05 21.37 -54.72
CA MET A 266 7.24 20.17 -55.07
C MET A 266 6.81 20.13 -56.54
N LYS A 267 7.62 20.66 -57.48
CA LYS A 267 7.27 20.69 -58.90
C LYS A 267 8.15 19.89 -59.86
N ASP A 268 9.19 19.21 -59.38
CA ASP A 268 10.07 18.45 -60.27
C ASP A 268 10.10 16.94 -59.94
N ALA A 269 9.74 16.16 -60.97
CA ALA A 269 9.94 14.72 -61.20
C ALA A 269 8.72 13.78 -61.01
N PRO A 270 8.56 12.77 -61.90
CA PRO A 270 7.30 12.57 -62.62
C PRO A 270 6.66 11.18 -62.50
N GLY A 271 5.33 11.15 -62.68
CA GLY A 271 4.67 10.38 -63.74
C GLY A 271 4.36 8.89 -63.54
N ASP A 272 3.04 8.61 -63.53
CA ASP A 272 2.33 7.45 -64.13
C ASP A 272 2.09 6.20 -63.25
N ASN A 273 0.88 5.61 -63.14
CA ASN A 273 -0.41 5.87 -63.77
C ASN A 273 -1.58 5.20 -62.97
N VAL A 274 -2.66 5.99 -62.74
CA VAL A 274 -4.10 5.72 -63.04
C VAL A 274 -4.77 4.48 -62.39
N SER A 275 -5.84 4.61 -61.59
CA SER A 275 -7.18 5.02 -62.07
C SER A 275 -8.09 5.72 -61.05
N GLN A 276 -8.82 6.71 -61.58
CA GLN A 276 -9.77 7.62 -60.95
C GLN A 276 -11.19 7.06 -60.85
N THR A 277 -11.95 7.53 -59.86
CA THR A 277 -13.38 7.85 -60.03
C THR A 277 -13.76 9.09 -59.22
N THR A 278 -14.07 10.16 -59.96
CA THR A 278 -14.71 11.45 -59.59
C THR A 278 -16.21 11.24 -59.24
N CYS A 279 -16.95 12.12 -58.55
CA CYS A 279 -17.29 13.49 -58.96
C CYS A 279 -18.07 14.30 -57.89
N SER A 280 -17.92 15.63 -58.01
CA SER A 280 -18.65 16.76 -57.38
C SER A 280 -20.09 16.91 -57.97
N THR A 281 -21.10 17.63 -57.45
CA THR A 281 -21.26 19.11 -57.32
C THR A 281 -22.68 19.53 -56.81
N LYS A 282 -22.73 20.53 -55.92
CA LYS A 282 -23.57 21.79 -55.85
C LYS A 282 -25.13 21.87 -55.60
N ARG A 283 -25.46 22.71 -54.57
CA ARG A 283 -26.53 23.79 -54.37
C ARG A 283 -28.04 23.42 -54.23
N PRO A 284 -28.98 24.30 -53.72
CA PRO A 284 -28.94 25.71 -53.17
C PRO A 284 -29.81 26.06 -51.89
N GLU A 285 -29.71 27.33 -51.41
CA GLU A 285 -30.72 28.31 -50.83
C GLU A 285 -31.75 27.88 -49.74
N SER A 286 -31.91 28.46 -48.52
CA SER A 286 -32.11 29.83 -47.95
C SER A 286 -33.56 30.05 -47.44
N ILE A 287 -33.77 30.54 -46.20
CA ILE A 287 -34.79 31.53 -45.72
C ILE A 287 -34.67 31.72 -44.17
N MET A 288 -35.11 32.90 -43.69
CA MET A 288 -34.73 33.75 -42.53
C MET A 288 -35.19 33.36 -41.08
N VAL A 289 -34.29 33.55 -40.09
CA VAL A 289 -34.26 34.43 -38.85
C VAL A 289 -35.63 34.88 -38.24
N PRO A 290 -35.89 34.94 -36.89
CA PRO A 290 -35.02 35.59 -35.87
C PRO A 290 -35.00 35.14 -34.36
N SER A 291 -33.93 35.58 -33.68
CA SER A 291 -33.80 36.13 -32.31
C SER A 291 -34.32 35.41 -31.05
N SER A 292 -33.47 35.23 -30.03
CA SER A 292 -33.37 36.13 -28.85
C SER A 292 -32.51 35.54 -27.71
N ASP A 293 -31.94 36.45 -26.93
CA ASP A 293 -30.93 36.32 -25.88
C ASP A 293 -31.37 35.52 -24.62
N ASN A 294 -30.44 34.80 -23.99
CA ASN A 294 -29.90 35.15 -22.65
C ASN A 294 -28.95 34.08 -22.09
N ALA A 295 -28.04 34.58 -21.26
CA ALA A 295 -26.85 33.92 -20.74
C ALA A 295 -27.07 32.93 -19.57
N HIS A 296 -25.96 32.24 -19.26
CA HIS A 296 -25.57 31.58 -18.01
C HIS A 296 -25.77 30.06 -17.86
N GLN A 297 -24.60 29.40 -17.82
CA GLN A 297 -24.18 28.33 -16.90
C GLN A 297 -25.08 27.09 -16.78
N GLN A 298 -24.63 25.99 -17.39
CA GLN A 298 -24.45 24.71 -16.69
C GLN A 298 -23.54 23.78 -17.51
N LEU A 299 -22.39 23.45 -16.91
CA LEU A 299 -21.50 22.36 -17.32
C LEU A 299 -22.26 21.02 -17.18
N PRO A 300 -22.18 20.10 -18.15
CA PRO A 300 -22.59 18.72 -17.90
C PRO A 300 -21.49 17.99 -17.14
N GLN A 301 -21.80 17.58 -15.90
CA GLN A 301 -21.19 16.41 -15.28
C GLN A 301 -21.58 15.16 -16.08
N ALA A 302 -20.61 14.29 -16.41
CA ALA A 302 -20.82 12.83 -16.48
C ALA A 302 -19.52 12.04 -16.69
N GLN A 303 -19.36 11.01 -15.85
CA GLN A 303 -18.68 9.71 -16.04
C GLN A 303 -17.14 9.66 -15.90
N ILE A 304 -16.58 9.15 -14.80
CA ILE A 304 -16.48 7.74 -14.31
C ILE A 304 -15.46 6.91 -15.12
N TYR A 305 -14.34 6.60 -14.45
CA TYR A 305 -13.28 5.61 -14.70
C TYR A 305 -13.02 5.14 -16.14
N SER A 306 -11.89 5.57 -16.69
CA SER A 306 -11.21 4.84 -17.78
C SER A 306 -9.86 4.31 -17.31
N THR A 307 -9.76 2.98 -17.37
CA THR A 307 -8.55 2.15 -17.46
C THR A 307 -7.38 2.82 -18.21
N PRO A 308 -6.11 2.48 -17.89
CA PRO A 308 -4.96 3.00 -18.62
C PRO A 308 -5.09 2.67 -20.10
N LEU A 309 -5.18 3.71 -20.93
CA LEU A 309 -5.18 3.60 -22.38
C LEU A 309 -3.74 3.34 -22.82
N THR A 310 -3.47 2.10 -23.18
CA THR A 310 -2.28 1.70 -23.93
C THR A 310 -2.25 2.41 -25.28
N SER A 311 -1.05 2.67 -25.80
CA SER A 311 -0.81 3.17 -27.17
C SER A 311 -1.28 2.22 -28.28
N THR A 312 -1.97 1.13 -27.91
CA THR A 312 -2.57 0.13 -28.79
C THR A 312 -4.11 0.11 -28.69
N GLY A 313 -4.74 0.86 -27.78
CA GLY A 313 -6.20 0.96 -27.67
C GLY A 313 -6.90 -0.20 -26.96
N HIS A 314 -6.21 -1.01 -26.15
CA HIS A 314 -6.77 -2.22 -25.51
C HIS A 314 -6.63 -2.22 -23.98
N LYS A 315 -7.65 -2.75 -23.27
CA LYS A 315 -7.66 -2.83 -21.79
C LYS A 315 -6.74 -3.96 -21.29
N PRO A 316 -5.78 -3.68 -20.39
CA PRO A 316 -4.94 -4.70 -19.77
C PRO A 316 -5.74 -5.62 -18.84
N VAL A 317 -5.28 -6.87 -18.70
CA VAL A 317 -5.98 -7.93 -17.94
C VAL A 317 -5.11 -8.41 -16.78
N LYS A 318 -5.72 -8.58 -15.60
CA LYS A 318 -5.07 -9.23 -14.45
C LYS A 318 -5.29 -10.74 -14.52
N SER A 319 -4.21 -11.52 -14.61
CA SER A 319 -4.25 -12.99 -14.59
C SER A 319 -3.62 -13.53 -13.32
N TYR A 320 -4.21 -14.60 -12.77
CA TYR A 320 -3.75 -15.24 -11.54
C TYR A 320 -3.22 -16.64 -11.83
N TYR A 321 -2.08 -16.98 -11.22
CA TYR A 321 -1.41 -18.26 -11.39
C TYR A 321 -1.11 -18.87 -10.03
N LEU A 322 -1.41 -20.15 -9.86
CA LEU A 322 -0.99 -20.93 -8.70
C LEU A 322 0.33 -21.63 -9.01
N VAL A 323 1.39 -21.23 -8.32
CA VAL A 323 2.77 -21.64 -8.57
C VAL A 323 3.28 -22.55 -7.47
N GLN A 324 3.60 -23.79 -7.85
CA GLN A 324 4.13 -24.84 -6.99
C GLN A 324 5.66 -24.81 -6.95
N GLY A 325 6.24 -25.11 -5.78
CA GLY A 325 7.68 -25.24 -5.60
C GLY A 325 8.43 -23.93 -5.27
N MET A 326 7.73 -22.82 -5.03
CA MET A 326 8.32 -21.62 -4.43
C MET A 326 8.61 -21.85 -2.95
N THR A 327 9.88 -21.76 -2.54
CA THR A 327 10.30 -22.16 -1.19
C THR A 327 11.02 -21.08 -0.37
N CYS A 328 11.35 -19.94 -0.98
CA CYS A 328 12.06 -18.84 -0.31
C CYS A 328 11.88 -17.51 -1.07
N GLY A 329 12.22 -16.39 -0.42
CA GLY A 329 12.18 -15.06 -1.04
C GLY A 329 13.07 -14.90 -2.28
N ALA A 330 14.12 -15.72 -2.44
CA ALA A 330 14.93 -15.74 -3.66
C ALA A 330 14.16 -16.31 -4.87
N CYS A 331 13.31 -17.32 -4.67
CA CYS A 331 12.44 -17.86 -5.73
C CYS A 331 11.44 -16.81 -6.21
N VAL A 332 10.86 -16.07 -5.26
CA VAL A 332 9.93 -14.98 -5.55
C VAL A 332 10.59 -13.91 -6.40
N LYS A 333 11.75 -13.40 -5.96
CA LYS A 333 12.48 -12.36 -6.68
C LYS A 333 12.92 -12.81 -8.06
N ASN A 334 13.16 -14.11 -8.25
CA ASN A 334 13.44 -14.66 -9.57
C ASN A 334 12.21 -14.56 -10.48
N ILE A 335 11.02 -14.99 -10.03
CA ILE A 335 9.78 -14.92 -10.83
C ILE A 335 9.41 -13.46 -11.14
N GLU A 336 9.48 -12.57 -10.15
CA GLU A 336 9.22 -11.13 -10.34
C GLU A 336 10.16 -10.53 -11.40
N ASN A 337 11.47 -10.82 -11.32
CA ASN A 337 12.43 -10.35 -12.31
C ASN A 337 12.26 -11.01 -13.69
N LEU A 338 11.75 -12.24 -13.74
CA LEU A 338 11.67 -13.01 -14.98
C LEU A 338 10.42 -12.64 -15.77
N LEU A 339 9.31 -12.40 -15.09
CA LEU A 339 8.05 -11.92 -15.68
C LEU A 339 8.07 -10.39 -15.89
N GLY A 340 8.56 -9.61 -14.93
CA GLY A 340 8.59 -8.15 -15.02
C GLY A 340 9.54 -7.59 -16.09
N LYS A 341 10.38 -8.44 -16.71
CA LYS A 341 11.21 -8.10 -17.87
C LYS A 341 10.56 -8.42 -19.21
N ARG A 342 9.36 -9.04 -19.23
CA ARG A 342 8.70 -9.46 -20.46
C ARG A 342 7.86 -8.32 -21.05
N PRO A 343 7.92 -8.10 -22.37
CA PRO A 343 7.06 -7.13 -23.04
C PRO A 343 5.58 -7.45 -22.78
N GLY A 344 4.78 -6.42 -22.51
CA GLY A 344 3.36 -6.58 -22.21
C GLY A 344 3.04 -6.90 -20.75
N VAL A 345 4.02 -7.14 -19.87
CA VAL A 345 3.80 -7.28 -18.42
C VAL A 345 4.01 -5.94 -17.72
N PHE A 346 2.99 -5.44 -17.01
CA PHE A 346 3.03 -4.18 -16.28
C PHE A 346 3.44 -4.38 -14.82
N THR A 347 2.74 -5.27 -14.11
CA THR A 347 3.01 -5.56 -12.69
C THR A 347 2.97 -7.06 -12.44
N VAL A 348 3.81 -7.50 -11.50
CA VAL A 348 3.92 -8.90 -11.07
C VAL A 348 3.97 -8.93 -9.56
N ASP A 349 2.91 -9.45 -8.94
CA ASP A 349 2.85 -9.67 -7.50
C ASP A 349 2.97 -11.15 -7.21
N VAL A 350 4.00 -11.54 -6.44
CA VAL A 350 4.25 -12.94 -6.10
C VAL A 350 4.12 -13.14 -4.60
N SER A 351 3.16 -13.96 -4.20
CA SER A 351 2.99 -14.41 -2.82
C SER A 351 3.58 -15.80 -2.61
N LEU A 352 4.68 -15.86 -1.87
CA LEU A 352 5.27 -17.13 -1.40
C LEU A 352 4.32 -17.91 -0.48
N MET A 353 3.41 -17.20 0.20
CA MET A 353 2.60 -17.75 1.26
C MET A 353 1.35 -18.43 0.71
N THR A 354 0.70 -17.83 -0.29
CA THR A 354 -0.45 -18.43 -0.99
C THR A 354 -0.02 -19.29 -2.18
N GLY A 355 1.25 -19.22 -2.58
CA GLY A 355 1.73 -19.89 -3.79
C GLY A 355 1.12 -19.26 -5.04
N GLU A 356 0.84 -17.97 -5.02
CA GLU A 356 0.11 -17.26 -6.07
C GLU A 356 0.99 -16.21 -6.74
N VAL A 357 0.86 -16.08 -8.05
CA VAL A 357 1.46 -15.03 -8.86
C VAL A 357 0.32 -14.32 -9.57
N SER A 358 0.17 -13.02 -9.34
CA SER A 358 -0.74 -12.19 -10.11
C SER A 358 0.06 -11.33 -11.08
N VAL A 359 -0.37 -11.33 -12.34
CA VAL A 359 0.32 -10.63 -13.43
C VAL A 359 -0.69 -9.72 -14.10
N TYR A 360 -0.40 -8.42 -14.11
CA TYR A 360 -1.13 -7.45 -14.91
C TYR A 360 -0.43 -7.35 -16.25
N HIS A 361 -1.10 -7.74 -17.33
CA HIS A 361 -0.48 -7.82 -18.66
C HIS A 361 -1.43 -7.43 -19.80
N ASP A 362 -0.84 -7.07 -20.93
CA ASP A 362 -1.54 -6.90 -22.20
C ASP A 362 -1.65 -8.27 -22.90
N PRO A 363 -2.87 -8.83 -23.03
CA PRO A 363 -3.08 -10.16 -23.59
C PRO A 363 -2.71 -10.27 -25.08
N LEU A 364 -2.53 -9.15 -25.79
CA LEU A 364 -2.09 -9.14 -27.19
C LEU A 364 -0.56 -9.24 -27.35
N LEU A 365 0.19 -8.80 -26.33
CA LEU A 365 1.66 -8.84 -26.34
C LEU A 365 2.21 -10.10 -25.67
N ILE A 366 1.54 -10.58 -24.63
CA ILE A 366 1.93 -11.80 -23.92
C ILE A 366 0.69 -12.54 -23.41
N GLY A 367 0.50 -13.77 -23.88
CA GLY A 367 -0.69 -14.54 -23.54
C GLY A 367 -0.65 -15.11 -22.12
N ALA A 368 -1.82 -15.32 -21.49
CA ALA A 368 -1.87 -15.90 -20.15
C ALA A 368 -1.21 -17.31 -20.08
N ARG A 369 -1.29 -18.09 -21.17
CA ARG A 369 -0.59 -19.39 -21.28
C ARG A 369 0.92 -19.24 -21.43
N GLU A 370 1.38 -18.21 -22.14
CA GLU A 370 2.80 -17.94 -22.33
C GLU A 370 3.46 -17.55 -21.01
N ILE A 371 2.78 -16.74 -20.19
CA ILE A 371 3.19 -16.45 -18.81
C ILE A 371 3.31 -17.73 -17.98
N GLN A 372 2.34 -18.65 -18.08
CA GLN A 372 2.41 -19.95 -17.40
C GLN A 372 3.64 -20.75 -17.85
N THR A 373 3.88 -20.86 -19.15
CA THR A 373 5.05 -21.56 -19.71
C THR A 373 6.36 -20.93 -19.24
N ILE A 374 6.43 -19.60 -19.18
CA ILE A 374 7.61 -18.87 -18.70
C ILE A 374 7.91 -19.19 -17.22
N ILE A 375 6.88 -19.29 -16.38
CA ILE A 375 7.03 -19.72 -14.99
C ILE A 375 7.49 -21.18 -14.93
N GLU A 376 6.93 -22.06 -15.76
CA GLU A 376 7.31 -23.48 -15.83
C GLU A 376 8.76 -23.69 -16.28
N ASP A 377 9.20 -22.94 -17.30
CA ASP A 377 10.55 -22.97 -17.85
C ASP A 377 11.60 -22.54 -16.83
N SER A 378 11.23 -21.62 -15.93
CA SER A 378 12.07 -21.17 -14.82
C SER A 378 12.23 -22.23 -13.71
N GLY A 379 11.50 -23.33 -13.79
CA GLY A 379 11.67 -24.52 -12.96
C GLY A 379 10.60 -24.71 -11.87
N PHE A 380 9.57 -23.86 -11.85
CA PHE A 380 8.40 -23.98 -10.97
C PHE A 380 7.26 -24.72 -11.68
N GLY A 381 6.25 -25.19 -10.96
CA GLY A 381 4.99 -25.61 -11.60
C GLY A 381 4.03 -24.44 -11.59
N ALA A 382 3.29 -24.16 -12.66
CA ALA A 382 2.30 -23.09 -12.68
C ALA A 382 0.97 -23.60 -13.24
N GLU A 383 -0.14 -23.17 -12.66
CA GLU A 383 -1.48 -23.48 -13.13
C GLU A 383 -2.28 -22.18 -13.21
N LEU A 384 -2.81 -21.85 -14.38
CA LEU A 384 -3.64 -20.66 -14.56
C LEU A 384 -4.95 -20.83 -13.77
N ALA A 385 -5.23 -19.89 -12.87
CA ALA A 385 -6.55 -19.77 -12.26
C ALA A 385 -7.48 -19.06 -13.26
N ASN A 386 -8.57 -19.72 -13.61
CA ASN A 386 -9.44 -19.43 -14.77
C ASN A 386 -9.67 -17.92 -15.04
N THR A 387 -9.38 -17.48 -16.26
CA THR A 387 -9.63 -16.11 -16.75
C THR A 387 -11.01 -16.04 -17.38
N GLY A 388 -11.99 -15.46 -16.68
CA GLY A 388 -13.35 -15.30 -17.22
C GLY A 388 -14.10 -14.13 -16.59
N GLY A 389 -13.89 -12.92 -17.13
CA GLY A 389 -14.70 -11.73 -16.87
C GLY A 389 -14.52 -11.06 -15.50
N GLU A 390 -14.98 -9.82 -15.39
CA GLU A 390 -15.09 -9.02 -14.15
C GLU A 390 -15.89 -9.72 -13.02
N ASN A 391 -16.49 -10.88 -13.32
CA ASN A 391 -17.25 -11.74 -12.40
C ASN A 391 -16.54 -13.05 -12.00
N SER A 392 -15.24 -13.21 -12.27
CA SER A 392 -14.47 -14.35 -11.75
C SER A 392 -14.31 -14.22 -10.23
N THR A 393 -15.13 -14.98 -9.51
CA THR A 393 -15.25 -14.90 -8.05
C THR A 393 -13.92 -15.27 -7.38
N GLY A 394 -13.53 -14.50 -6.34
CA GLY A 394 -12.44 -14.90 -5.43
C GLY A 394 -12.65 -16.28 -4.78
N PHE A 395 -13.87 -16.82 -4.88
CA PHE A 395 -14.33 -18.13 -4.45
C PHE A 395 -13.66 -19.30 -5.20
N GLU A 396 -13.68 -19.31 -6.54
CA GLU A 396 -13.10 -20.43 -7.32
C GLU A 396 -11.59 -20.53 -7.12
N ILE A 397 -10.91 -19.39 -7.12
CA ILE A 397 -9.47 -19.35 -6.93
C ILE A 397 -9.09 -19.74 -5.49
N SER A 398 -9.91 -19.40 -4.49
CA SER A 398 -9.74 -19.84 -3.10
C SER A 398 -9.87 -21.37 -2.97
N ASN A 399 -10.90 -21.97 -3.58
CA ASN A 399 -11.09 -23.42 -3.58
C ASN A 399 -9.94 -24.14 -4.30
N MET A 400 -9.46 -23.60 -5.42
CA MET A 400 -8.30 -24.13 -6.15
C MET A 400 -7.01 -24.03 -5.32
N ALA A 401 -6.74 -22.89 -4.69
CA ALA A 401 -5.58 -22.67 -3.83
C ALA A 401 -5.59 -23.59 -2.59
N ILE A 402 -6.76 -23.78 -1.95
CA ILE A 402 -6.94 -24.73 -0.83
C ILE A 402 -6.67 -26.16 -1.30
N ASN A 403 -7.18 -26.55 -2.46
CA ASN A 403 -6.98 -27.90 -3.02
C ASN A 403 -5.51 -28.16 -3.39
N ILE A 404 -4.81 -27.19 -3.98
CA ILE A 404 -3.37 -27.28 -4.28
C ILE A 404 -2.57 -27.38 -2.99
N SER A 405 -2.84 -26.50 -2.00
CA SER A 405 -2.19 -26.55 -0.69
C SER A 405 -2.38 -27.89 0.02
N ARG A 406 -3.57 -28.49 -0.12
CA ARG A 406 -3.88 -29.83 0.42
C ARG A 406 -3.10 -30.94 -0.28
N LYS A 407 -2.97 -30.88 -1.62
CA LYS A 407 -2.17 -31.80 -2.42
C LYS A 407 -0.68 -31.69 -2.06
N GLU A 408 -0.14 -30.47 -1.94
CA GLU A 408 1.25 -30.24 -1.53
C GLU A 408 1.53 -30.76 -0.12
N ARG A 409 0.66 -30.45 0.85
CA ARG A 409 0.75 -30.97 2.20
C ARG A 409 0.74 -32.50 2.23
N ARG A 410 -0.09 -33.15 1.42
CA ARG A 410 -0.13 -34.62 1.30
C ARG A 410 1.15 -35.18 0.68
N LYS A 411 1.68 -34.56 -0.38
CA LYS A 411 2.97 -34.96 -0.99
C LYS A 411 4.13 -34.81 0.00
N ALA A 412 4.20 -33.69 0.74
CA ALA A 412 5.20 -33.46 1.77
C ALA A 412 5.09 -34.48 2.90
N ALA A 413 3.88 -34.79 3.35
CA ALA A 413 3.63 -35.82 4.36
C ALA A 413 4.10 -37.21 3.89
N ILE A 414 3.74 -37.62 2.66
CA ILE A 414 4.17 -38.91 2.10
C ILE A 414 5.70 -39.00 2.05
N ARG A 415 6.39 -37.98 1.54
CA ARG A 415 7.86 -37.94 1.49
C ARG A 415 8.47 -38.06 2.88
N PHE A 416 7.91 -37.35 3.86
CA PHE A 416 8.34 -37.46 5.25
C PHE A 416 8.12 -38.88 5.81
N TYR A 417 6.95 -39.48 5.64
CA TYR A 417 6.69 -40.85 6.11
C TYR A 417 7.60 -41.88 5.43
N VAL A 418 7.84 -41.75 4.12
CA VAL A 418 8.80 -42.62 3.40
C VAL A 418 10.23 -42.39 3.92
N SER A 419 10.61 -41.14 4.23
CA SER A 419 11.91 -40.85 4.85
C SER A 419 12.05 -41.50 6.23
N LEU A 420 10.96 -41.58 7.00
CA LEU A 420 10.94 -42.19 8.32
C LEU A 420 11.14 -43.71 8.23
N VAL A 421 10.57 -44.37 7.21
CA VAL A 421 10.78 -45.80 6.95
C VAL A 421 12.24 -46.13 6.66
N LEU A 422 13.01 -45.21 6.05
CA LEU A 422 14.44 -45.38 5.82
C LEU A 422 15.30 -44.92 7.01
N ALA A 423 14.88 -43.86 7.70
CA ALA A 423 15.59 -43.29 8.84
C ALA A 423 15.50 -44.15 10.11
N ILE A 424 14.35 -44.77 10.40
CA ILE A 424 14.20 -45.61 11.61
C ILE A 424 15.15 -46.81 11.59
N PRO A 425 15.23 -47.64 10.52
CA PRO A 425 16.20 -48.74 10.47
C PRO A 425 17.63 -48.23 10.53
N THR A 426 17.93 -47.12 9.85
CA THR A 426 19.24 -46.47 9.91
C THR A 426 19.60 -46.06 11.35
N PHE A 427 18.63 -45.52 12.10
CA PHE A 427 18.75 -45.17 13.52
C PHE A 427 18.90 -46.38 14.44
N ILE A 428 18.17 -47.47 14.19
CA ILE A 428 18.31 -48.70 14.97
C ILE A 428 19.70 -49.30 14.75
N ILE A 429 20.15 -49.38 13.49
CA ILE A 429 21.45 -49.97 13.15
C ILE A 429 22.58 -49.11 13.71
N SER A 430 22.58 -47.80 13.45
CA SER A 430 23.60 -46.90 13.99
C SER A 430 23.47 -46.78 15.52
N MET A 431 22.35 -46.30 16.05
CA MET A 431 22.20 -45.93 17.47
C MET A 431 21.96 -47.07 18.45
N ILE A 432 21.27 -48.13 18.04
CA ILE A 432 20.95 -49.23 18.95
C ILE A 432 22.00 -50.34 18.82
N PHE A 433 22.30 -50.78 17.60
CA PHE A 433 23.22 -51.90 17.38
C PHE A 433 24.70 -51.51 17.53
N ASP A 434 25.13 -50.35 17.04
CA ASP A 434 26.54 -49.95 17.17
C ASP A 434 26.89 -49.25 18.53
N MET A 435 25.90 -48.72 19.28
CA MET A 435 26.14 -47.94 20.51
C MET A 435 25.48 -48.49 21.80
N ALA A 436 24.19 -48.85 21.75
CA ALA A 436 23.43 -49.15 22.98
C ALA A 436 23.55 -50.62 23.45
N LEU A 437 23.92 -51.53 22.56
CA LEU A 437 24.09 -52.95 22.87
C LEU A 437 25.55 -53.27 23.17
N SER A 438 25.77 -54.06 24.23
CA SER A 438 27.09 -54.58 24.55
C SER A 438 27.63 -55.42 23.38
N PRO A 439 28.94 -55.37 23.05
CA PRO A 439 29.56 -56.10 21.94
C PRO A 439 29.30 -57.62 21.95
N ASP A 440 28.90 -58.16 23.11
CA ASP A 440 28.59 -59.58 23.30
C ASP A 440 27.16 -60.00 22.99
N ASN A 441 26.25 -59.06 22.66
CA ASN A 441 24.89 -59.41 22.30
C ASN A 441 24.85 -60.21 20.96
N PRO A 442 24.12 -61.35 20.89
CA PRO A 442 24.05 -62.19 19.69
C PRO A 442 23.52 -61.47 18.44
N VAL A 443 22.68 -60.45 18.60
CA VAL A 443 22.16 -59.63 17.50
C VAL A 443 23.23 -58.66 16.99
N GLY A 444 23.95 -57.98 17.90
CA GLY A 444 25.08 -57.12 17.56
C GLY A 444 26.20 -57.88 16.86
N LYS A 445 26.57 -59.07 17.35
CA LYS A 445 27.57 -59.94 16.71
C LYS A 445 27.23 -60.35 15.27
N LYS A 446 25.94 -60.54 14.95
CA LYS A 446 25.50 -60.83 13.57
C LYS A 446 25.64 -59.62 12.65
N PHE A 447 25.36 -58.41 13.15
CA PHE A 447 25.46 -57.17 12.36
C PHE A 447 26.89 -56.63 12.22
N HIS A 448 27.77 -56.91 13.19
CA HIS A 448 29.20 -56.64 13.10
C HIS A 448 30.01 -57.76 12.40
N ARG A 449 29.36 -58.84 11.96
CA ARG A 449 30.02 -59.92 11.22
C ARG A 449 30.59 -59.37 9.91
N LYS A 450 31.88 -59.58 9.69
CA LYS A 450 32.56 -59.25 8.42
C LYS A 450 32.18 -60.27 7.36
N VAL A 451 31.72 -59.81 6.19
CA VAL A 451 31.20 -60.69 5.12
C VAL A 451 32.21 -60.83 3.98
N PHE A 452 32.69 -59.72 3.43
CA PHE A 452 33.58 -59.70 2.26
C PHE A 452 34.69 -58.68 2.49
N LYS A 453 35.97 -59.01 2.24
CA LYS A 453 37.15 -58.10 2.34
C LYS A 453 37.04 -57.02 3.44
N ASP A 454 36.82 -57.43 4.69
CA ASP A 454 36.71 -56.56 5.88
C ASP A 454 35.47 -55.64 6.02
N TYR A 455 34.47 -55.74 5.14
CA TYR A 455 33.20 -55.00 5.26
C TYR A 455 32.21 -55.68 6.23
N SER A 456 31.63 -54.91 7.17
CA SER A 456 30.58 -55.38 8.09
C SER A 456 29.19 -55.42 7.43
N VAL A 457 28.30 -56.28 7.93
CA VAL A 457 26.88 -56.29 7.51
C VAL A 457 26.23 -54.94 7.73
N SER A 458 26.49 -54.27 8.86
CA SER A 458 25.96 -52.93 9.16
C SER A 458 26.33 -51.90 8.07
N THR A 459 27.58 -51.89 7.61
CA THR A 459 28.08 -50.98 6.56
C THR A 459 27.37 -51.19 5.23
N ILE A 460 27.17 -52.45 4.83
CA ILE A 460 26.50 -52.79 3.58
C ILE A 460 25.02 -52.35 3.64
N VAL A 461 24.33 -52.64 4.74
CA VAL A 461 22.93 -52.27 4.92
C VAL A 461 22.77 -50.74 4.96
N LEU A 462 23.63 -50.03 5.69
CA LEU A 462 23.64 -48.57 5.75
C LEU A 462 23.94 -47.94 4.38
N PHE A 463 24.85 -48.51 3.60
CA PHE A 463 25.12 -48.06 2.23
C PHE A 463 23.85 -48.17 1.35
N PHE A 464 23.15 -49.30 1.38
CA PHE A 464 21.93 -49.46 0.58
C PHE A 464 20.79 -48.54 1.06
N LEU A 465 20.58 -48.41 2.37
CA LEU A 465 19.57 -47.51 2.94
C LEU A 465 19.87 -46.04 2.60
N ALA A 466 21.13 -45.62 2.75
CA ALA A 466 21.55 -44.27 2.40
C ALA A 466 21.47 -44.01 0.90
N THR A 467 21.87 -44.97 0.06
CA THR A 467 21.74 -44.85 -1.40
C THR A 467 20.28 -44.74 -1.83
N ALA A 468 19.41 -45.58 -1.27
CA ALA A 468 17.98 -45.51 -1.51
C ALA A 468 17.43 -44.14 -1.09
N CYS A 469 17.77 -43.65 0.10
CA CYS A 469 17.34 -42.33 0.58
C CYS A 469 17.87 -41.20 -0.31
N GLN A 470 19.17 -41.21 -0.64
CA GLN A 470 19.87 -40.16 -1.39
C GLN A 470 19.32 -39.98 -2.80
N PHE A 471 19.04 -41.08 -3.50
CA PHE A 471 18.64 -41.03 -4.91
C PHE A 471 17.13 -41.13 -5.14
N THR A 472 16.33 -41.46 -4.13
CA THR A 472 14.86 -41.36 -4.22
C THR A 472 14.34 -40.06 -3.61
N LEU A 473 14.54 -39.87 -2.31
CA LEU A 473 14.07 -38.70 -1.57
C LEU A 473 14.99 -37.50 -1.79
N GLY A 474 16.31 -37.74 -1.84
CA GLY A 474 17.30 -36.69 -2.10
C GLY A 474 17.23 -36.11 -3.52
N LEU A 475 16.75 -36.88 -4.51
CA LEU A 475 16.58 -36.42 -5.89
C LEU A 475 15.72 -35.17 -6.00
N TYR A 476 14.72 -35.04 -5.13
CA TYR A 476 13.91 -33.83 -5.02
C TYR A 476 14.80 -32.58 -4.78
N PHE A 477 15.71 -32.64 -3.80
CA PHE A 477 16.60 -31.53 -3.48
C PHE A 477 17.63 -31.29 -4.58
N TYR A 478 18.18 -32.34 -5.19
CA TYR A 478 19.13 -32.21 -6.28
C TYR A 478 18.53 -31.52 -7.51
N MET A 479 17.33 -31.94 -7.93
CA MET A 479 16.66 -31.34 -9.07
C MET A 479 16.34 -29.86 -8.81
N HIS A 480 15.87 -29.54 -7.60
CA HIS A 480 15.57 -28.15 -7.21
C HIS A 480 16.84 -27.29 -7.11
N ALA A 481 17.91 -27.80 -6.48
CA ALA A 481 19.21 -27.14 -6.39
C ALA A 481 19.79 -26.87 -7.78
N TYR A 482 19.77 -27.87 -8.67
CA TYR A 482 20.24 -27.72 -10.05
C TYR A 482 19.46 -26.65 -10.82
N ARG A 483 18.13 -26.70 -10.78
CA ARG A 483 17.27 -25.69 -11.44
C ARG A 483 17.56 -24.30 -10.89
N THR A 484 17.71 -24.16 -9.58
CA THR A 484 17.89 -22.84 -8.95
C THR A 484 19.27 -22.24 -9.27
N VAL A 485 20.32 -23.06 -9.28
CA VAL A 485 21.67 -22.59 -9.62
C VAL A 485 21.81 -22.30 -11.11
N VAL A 486 21.36 -23.22 -11.98
CA VAL A 486 21.58 -23.12 -13.43
C VAL A 486 20.58 -22.19 -14.10
N LYS A 487 19.29 -22.30 -13.78
CA LYS A 487 18.23 -21.50 -14.41
C LYS A 487 18.00 -20.18 -13.68
N ALA A 488 17.94 -20.19 -12.35
CA ALA A 488 17.60 -19.02 -11.54
C ALA A 488 18.81 -18.21 -11.05
N ARG A 489 20.05 -18.65 -11.31
CA ARG A 489 21.32 -18.02 -10.88
C ARG A 489 21.32 -17.57 -9.40
N SER A 490 20.71 -18.36 -8.52
CA SER A 490 20.63 -18.08 -7.08
C SER A 490 20.94 -19.34 -6.26
N ALA A 491 21.32 -19.15 -4.99
CA ALA A 491 21.57 -20.24 -4.04
C ALA A 491 20.50 -20.20 -2.94
N ASN A 492 19.79 -21.31 -2.75
CA ASN A 492 18.74 -21.47 -1.74
C ASN A 492 19.06 -22.61 -0.76
N MET A 493 18.16 -22.87 0.20
CA MET A 493 18.29 -23.93 1.20
C MET A 493 18.53 -25.31 0.57
N ASP A 494 17.88 -25.61 -0.56
CA ASP A 494 17.98 -26.91 -1.22
C ASP A 494 19.40 -27.15 -1.77
N VAL A 495 20.12 -26.08 -2.15
CA VAL A 495 21.55 -26.15 -2.52
C VAL A 495 22.42 -26.55 -1.33
N LEU A 496 22.20 -25.98 -0.14
CA LEU A 496 22.96 -26.37 1.06
C LEU A 496 22.72 -27.84 1.41
N ILE A 497 21.46 -28.29 1.34
CA ILE A 497 21.08 -29.68 1.65
C ILE A 497 21.70 -30.65 0.64
N ALA A 498 21.62 -30.32 -0.65
CA ALA A 498 22.25 -31.12 -1.69
C ALA A 498 23.76 -31.27 -1.42
N LEU A 499 24.48 -30.17 -1.21
CA LEU A 499 25.92 -30.21 -0.93
C LEU A 499 26.27 -30.95 0.37
N GLY A 500 25.53 -30.71 1.45
CA GLY A 500 25.78 -31.33 2.75
C GLY A 500 25.54 -32.84 2.76
N THR A 501 24.44 -33.29 2.15
CA THR A 501 24.11 -34.73 2.06
C THR A 501 25.03 -35.45 1.08
N THR A 502 25.36 -34.85 -0.06
CA THR A 502 26.38 -35.40 -0.97
C THR A 502 27.74 -35.49 -0.29
N GLY A 503 28.16 -34.47 0.45
CA GLY A 503 29.43 -34.46 1.17
C GLY A 503 29.53 -35.61 2.19
N ALA A 504 28.48 -35.81 2.99
CA ALA A 504 28.40 -36.93 3.94
C ALA A 504 28.39 -38.30 3.23
N TYR A 505 27.60 -38.46 2.18
CA TYR A 505 27.46 -39.71 1.44
C TYR A 505 28.75 -40.10 0.69
N VAL A 506 29.30 -39.17 -0.10
CA VAL A 506 30.55 -39.40 -0.86
C VAL A 506 31.74 -39.56 0.08
N GLY A 507 31.81 -38.77 1.16
CA GLY A 507 32.83 -38.94 2.20
C GLY A 507 32.80 -40.33 2.83
N SER A 508 31.60 -40.88 3.08
CA SER A 508 31.42 -42.24 3.59
C SER A 508 31.91 -43.31 2.60
N ILE A 509 31.59 -43.17 1.31
CA ILE A 509 32.07 -44.08 0.26
C ILE A 509 33.60 -44.05 0.18
N ILE A 510 34.20 -42.86 0.13
CA ILE A 510 35.66 -42.71 0.03
C ILE A 510 36.33 -43.31 1.27
N SER A 511 35.81 -43.06 2.47
CA SER A 511 36.34 -43.61 3.72
C SER A 511 36.30 -45.14 3.73
N VAL A 512 35.13 -45.72 3.41
CA VAL A 512 34.92 -47.17 3.42
C VAL A 512 35.76 -47.87 2.34
N THR A 513 35.87 -47.29 1.13
CA THR A 513 36.63 -47.91 0.01
C THR A 513 38.14 -47.80 0.19
N THR A 514 38.66 -46.65 0.64
CA THR A 514 40.10 -46.45 0.84
C THR A 514 40.66 -47.21 2.03
N GLN A 515 39.79 -47.71 2.92
CA GLN A 515 40.15 -48.45 4.13
C GLN A 515 39.64 -49.90 4.12
N ASN A 516 39.34 -50.45 2.94
CA ASN A 516 38.87 -51.83 2.77
C ASN A 516 37.75 -52.22 3.76
N GLY A 517 36.71 -51.40 3.92
CA GLY A 517 35.58 -51.72 4.79
C GLY A 517 35.75 -51.41 6.27
N ALA A 518 36.94 -50.99 6.72
CA ALA A 518 37.23 -50.59 8.10
C ALA A 518 37.10 -49.09 8.38
N GLY A 519 36.76 -48.30 7.35
CA GLY A 519 36.64 -46.84 7.47
C GLY A 519 35.40 -46.39 8.22
N GLU A 520 35.53 -45.28 8.96
CA GLU A 520 34.37 -44.63 9.58
C GLU A 520 33.40 -44.16 8.51
N GLN A 521 32.12 -44.42 8.75
CA GLN A 521 31.03 -44.13 7.82
C GLN A 521 30.04 -43.17 8.45
N PHE A 522 29.44 -42.33 7.60
CA PHE A 522 28.47 -41.30 7.97
C PHE A 522 27.21 -41.39 7.10
N PHE A 523 26.87 -42.60 6.65
CA PHE A 523 25.71 -42.86 5.81
C PHE A 523 24.41 -42.43 6.51
N GLU A 524 24.35 -42.60 7.84
CA GLU A 524 23.26 -42.15 8.69
C GLU A 524 23.09 -40.63 8.69
N THR A 525 24.20 -39.88 8.63
CA THR A 525 24.16 -38.41 8.54
C THR A 525 23.42 -37.96 7.27
N SER A 526 23.65 -38.62 6.13
CA SER A 526 22.92 -38.29 4.89
C SER A 526 21.41 -38.56 5.02
N VAL A 527 21.05 -39.71 5.60
CA VAL A 527 19.65 -40.13 5.78
C VAL A 527 18.91 -39.23 6.76
N PHE A 528 19.51 -38.91 7.91
CA PHE A 528 18.89 -38.08 8.93
C PHE A 528 18.73 -36.63 8.48
N LEU A 529 19.71 -36.06 7.79
CA LEU A 529 19.58 -34.71 7.26
C LEU A 529 18.41 -34.59 6.29
N ILE A 530 18.25 -35.55 5.36
CA ILE A 530 17.11 -35.60 4.45
C ILE A 530 15.79 -35.73 5.22
N ALA A 531 15.72 -36.65 6.19
CA ALA A 531 14.50 -36.89 6.97
C ALA A 531 14.09 -35.67 7.81
N PHE A 532 15.04 -35.01 8.47
CA PHE A 532 14.79 -33.82 9.28
C PHE A 532 14.37 -32.60 8.46
N VAL A 533 14.97 -32.40 7.29
CA VAL A 533 14.53 -31.35 6.36
C VAL A 533 13.13 -31.64 5.85
N LEU A 534 12.82 -32.88 5.47
CA LEU A 534 11.48 -33.26 4.99
C LEU A 534 10.43 -33.11 6.09
N LEU A 535 10.77 -33.40 7.36
CA LEU A 535 9.93 -33.08 8.51
C LEU A 535 9.65 -31.57 8.60
N GLY A 536 10.70 -30.74 8.49
CA GLY A 536 10.57 -29.28 8.48
C GLY A 536 9.66 -28.77 7.36
N ARG A 537 9.81 -29.30 6.13
CA ARG A 537 8.96 -28.97 4.98
C ARG A 537 7.50 -29.39 5.16
N TRP A 538 7.26 -30.55 5.78
CA TRP A 538 5.90 -30.98 6.11
C TRP A 538 5.28 -30.08 7.18
N LEU A 539 6.02 -29.73 8.24
CA LEU A 539 5.56 -28.81 9.28
C LEU A 539 5.28 -27.42 8.70
N GLU A 540 6.14 -26.92 7.81
CA GLU A 540 5.92 -25.68 7.05
C GLU A 540 4.59 -25.74 6.25
N ALA A 541 4.36 -26.83 5.51
CA ALA A 541 3.12 -27.01 4.75
C ALA A 541 1.88 -27.14 5.65
N VAL A 542 2.02 -27.76 6.83
CA VAL A 542 0.96 -27.84 7.85
C VAL A 542 0.63 -26.44 8.37
N ALA A 543 1.65 -25.63 8.68
CA ALA A 543 1.48 -24.28 9.18
C ALA A 543 0.77 -23.39 8.15
N LYS A 544 1.24 -23.37 6.89
CA LYS A 544 0.59 -22.64 5.78
C LYS A 544 -0.84 -23.11 5.52
N GLY A 545 -1.10 -24.42 5.63
CA GLY A 545 -2.44 -24.98 5.40
C GLY A 545 -3.45 -24.67 6.50
N GLN A 546 -3.02 -24.58 7.77
CA GLN A 546 -3.92 -24.24 8.89
C GLN A 546 -4.33 -22.76 8.88
N THR A 547 -3.48 -21.89 8.35
CA THR A 547 -3.72 -20.45 8.29
C THR A 547 -4.57 -20.06 7.08
N ALA A 548 -4.41 -20.72 5.92
CA ALA A 548 -5.31 -20.58 4.76
C ALA A 548 -6.76 -21.02 5.06
N SER A 549 -6.96 -21.96 6.00
CA SER A 549 -8.29 -22.42 6.41
C SER A 549 -9.16 -21.35 7.08
N ALA A 550 -8.59 -20.28 7.64
CA ALA A 550 -9.37 -19.22 8.27
C ALA A 550 -10.21 -18.42 7.25
N VAL A 551 -9.67 -18.24 6.04
CA VAL A 551 -10.39 -17.62 4.91
C VAL A 551 -11.41 -18.61 4.34
N GLY A 552 -11.02 -19.88 4.19
CA GLY A 552 -11.92 -20.93 3.71
C GLY A 552 -13.17 -21.14 4.57
N SER A 553 -13.12 -20.82 5.87
CA SER A 553 -14.29 -20.84 6.75
C SER A 553 -15.29 -19.72 6.46
N LEU A 554 -14.85 -18.54 6.00
CA LEU A 554 -15.75 -17.44 5.59
C LEU A 554 -16.40 -17.76 4.23
N VAL A 555 -15.62 -18.36 3.32
CA VAL A 555 -16.06 -18.76 1.98
C VAL A 555 -17.10 -19.88 2.03
N LYS A 556 -16.96 -20.85 2.95
CA LYS A 556 -17.94 -21.93 3.15
C LYS A 556 -19.31 -21.47 3.66
N MET A 557 -19.44 -20.21 4.06
CA MET A 557 -20.66 -19.67 4.65
C MET A 557 -21.57 -19.03 3.62
N GLN A 558 -21.12 -18.84 2.38
CA GLN A 558 -21.96 -18.31 1.32
C GLN A 558 -22.85 -19.45 0.77
N PRO A 559 -24.17 -19.25 0.63
CA PRO A 559 -25.05 -20.20 -0.07
C PRO A 559 -24.60 -20.42 -1.52
N GLU A 560 -24.80 -21.62 -2.05
CA GLU A 560 -24.60 -21.91 -3.48
C GLU A 560 -25.83 -21.51 -4.31
N THR A 561 -27.01 -21.50 -3.69
CA THR A 561 -28.30 -21.18 -4.29
C THR A 561 -29.04 -20.07 -3.51
N ALA A 562 -29.94 -19.37 -4.20
CA ALA A 562 -30.83 -18.35 -3.68
C ALA A 562 -32.28 -18.66 -4.12
N LEU A 563 -33.26 -18.24 -3.33
CA LEU A 563 -34.68 -18.38 -3.68
C LEU A 563 -35.19 -17.07 -4.27
N LEU A 564 -35.43 -17.04 -5.58
CA LEU A 564 -35.97 -15.90 -6.32
C LEU A 564 -37.50 -15.92 -6.27
N VAL A 565 -38.11 -14.78 -5.92
CA VAL A 565 -39.55 -14.56 -5.93
C VAL A 565 -39.93 -13.88 -7.24
N SER A 566 -40.52 -14.62 -8.16
CA SER A 566 -41.04 -14.13 -9.45
C SER A 566 -42.55 -13.93 -9.38
N GLN A 567 -43.07 -12.93 -10.10
CA GLN A 567 -44.51 -12.77 -10.32
C GLN A 567 -44.85 -13.21 -11.74
N ASP A 568 -45.80 -14.13 -11.87
CA ASP A 568 -46.35 -14.52 -13.18
C ASP A 568 -47.22 -13.39 -13.75
N SER A 569 -47.52 -13.44 -15.05
CA SER A 569 -48.35 -12.46 -15.78
C SER A 569 -49.76 -12.24 -15.22
N GLN A 570 -50.20 -13.10 -14.27
CA GLN A 570 -51.47 -13.02 -13.54
C GLN A 570 -51.33 -12.50 -12.10
N GLY A 571 -50.13 -12.06 -11.68
CA GLY A 571 -49.86 -11.52 -10.34
C GLY A 571 -49.59 -12.57 -9.26
N HIS A 572 -49.55 -13.87 -9.59
CA HIS A 572 -49.20 -14.92 -8.64
C HIS A 572 -47.69 -14.97 -8.39
N GLU A 573 -47.30 -15.00 -7.11
CA GLU A 573 -45.90 -15.14 -6.71
C GLU A 573 -45.47 -16.61 -6.72
N SER A 574 -44.39 -16.93 -7.42
CA SER A 574 -43.72 -18.21 -7.43
C SER A 574 -42.29 -18.08 -6.89
N VAL A 575 -41.84 -19.05 -6.09
CA VAL A 575 -40.49 -19.09 -5.53
C VAL A 575 -39.67 -20.14 -6.28
N THR A 576 -38.58 -19.72 -6.91
CA THR A 576 -37.70 -20.59 -7.71
C THR A 576 -36.28 -20.59 -7.13
N GLU A 577 -35.64 -21.76 -7.09
CA GLU A 577 -34.25 -21.87 -6.65
C GLU A 577 -33.31 -21.60 -7.84
N ILE A 578 -32.45 -20.60 -7.70
CA ILE A 578 -31.45 -20.21 -8.70
C ILE A 578 -30.04 -20.23 -8.09
N PRO A 579 -29.00 -20.53 -8.87
CA PRO A 579 -27.62 -20.35 -8.42
C PRO A 579 -27.32 -18.88 -8.06
N VAL A 580 -26.54 -18.64 -7.00
CA VAL A 580 -26.26 -17.27 -6.50
C VAL A 580 -25.61 -16.36 -7.55
N TYR A 581 -24.82 -16.91 -8.48
CA TYR A 581 -24.19 -16.12 -9.55
C TYR A 581 -25.18 -15.62 -10.61
N GLN A 582 -26.43 -16.08 -10.61
CA GLN A 582 -27.49 -15.61 -11.52
C GLN A 582 -28.33 -14.48 -10.91
N VAL A 583 -28.18 -14.19 -9.61
CA VAL A 583 -28.91 -13.15 -8.90
C VAL A 583 -28.46 -11.77 -9.40
N GLN A 584 -29.42 -10.88 -9.65
CA GLN A 584 -29.20 -9.51 -10.11
C GLN A 584 -29.62 -8.48 -9.06
N PRO A 585 -29.02 -7.26 -9.04
CA PRO A 585 -29.50 -6.17 -8.22
C PRO A 585 -30.96 -5.84 -8.55
N GLY A 586 -31.80 -5.68 -7.53
CA GLY A 586 -33.23 -5.45 -7.66
C GLY A 586 -34.09 -6.72 -7.54
N ASP A 587 -33.50 -7.91 -7.64
CA ASP A 587 -34.23 -9.18 -7.46
C ASP A 587 -34.87 -9.26 -6.08
N LYS A 588 -36.11 -9.75 -6.03
CA LYS A 588 -36.79 -10.08 -4.78
C LYS A 588 -36.43 -11.50 -4.38
N LEU A 589 -35.77 -11.65 -3.24
CA LEU A 589 -35.30 -12.94 -2.75
C LEU A 589 -35.98 -13.30 -1.44
N GLN A 590 -36.18 -14.60 -1.20
CA GLN A 590 -36.69 -15.13 0.06
C GLN A 590 -35.59 -15.91 0.79
N VAL A 591 -35.48 -15.71 2.11
CA VAL A 591 -34.59 -16.49 2.97
C VAL A 591 -35.42 -17.12 4.08
N ASN A 592 -35.49 -18.44 4.10
CA ASN A 592 -36.21 -19.18 5.14
C ASN A 592 -35.50 -19.07 6.50
N ALA A 593 -36.22 -19.30 7.60
CA ALA A 593 -35.62 -19.40 8.92
C ALA A 593 -34.58 -20.53 8.96
N GLY A 594 -33.45 -20.31 9.65
CA GLY A 594 -32.30 -21.21 9.69
C GLY A 594 -31.45 -21.24 8.43
N SER A 595 -31.80 -20.46 7.38
CA SER A 595 -31.02 -20.36 6.14
C SER A 595 -30.16 -19.11 6.13
N ARG A 596 -29.06 -19.15 5.36
CA ARG A 596 -28.16 -18.00 5.22
C ARG A 596 -28.61 -17.07 4.10
N VAL A 597 -28.30 -15.80 4.27
CA VAL A 597 -28.60 -14.76 3.29
C VAL A 597 -27.63 -14.87 2.11
N PRO A 598 -28.09 -14.96 0.84
CA PRO A 598 -27.22 -15.23 -0.30
C PRO A 598 -26.39 -14.03 -0.76
N CYS A 599 -26.94 -12.82 -0.65
CA CYS A 599 -26.33 -11.56 -1.08
C CYS A 599 -26.79 -10.41 -0.18
N ASP A 600 -26.24 -9.21 -0.36
CA ASP A 600 -26.66 -8.05 0.43
C ASP A 600 -27.97 -7.49 -0.13
N GLY A 601 -28.78 -6.90 0.74
CA GLY A 601 -30.01 -6.24 0.32
C GLY A 601 -30.78 -5.57 1.43
N VAL A 602 -32.00 -5.14 1.11
CA VAL A 602 -32.89 -4.40 2.01
C VAL A 602 -34.16 -5.20 2.26
N VAL A 603 -34.55 -5.37 3.52
CA VAL A 603 -35.73 -6.13 3.92
C VAL A 603 -37.01 -5.44 3.45
N ILE A 604 -37.94 -6.21 2.87
CA ILE A 604 -39.22 -5.72 2.34
C ILE A 604 -40.33 -6.04 3.34
N ALA A 605 -41.27 -5.11 3.54
CA ALA A 605 -42.48 -5.36 4.33
C ALA A 605 -43.34 -6.48 3.70
N GLU A 606 -44.04 -7.26 4.53
CA GLU A 606 -44.96 -8.29 4.05
C GLU A 606 -46.23 -7.67 3.42
N ASN A 607 -46.74 -6.56 3.96
CA ASN A 607 -47.92 -5.83 3.47
C ASN A 607 -47.73 -4.30 3.58
N GLU A 608 -48.52 -3.51 2.85
CA GLU A 608 -48.49 -2.02 2.90
C GLU A 608 -48.89 -1.43 4.27
N ASN A 609 -49.54 -2.23 5.14
CA ASN A 609 -49.97 -1.82 6.48
C ASN A 609 -49.01 -2.28 7.61
N THR A 610 -47.85 -2.85 7.29
CA THR A 610 -46.87 -3.27 8.31
C THR A 610 -46.24 -2.02 8.95
N PRO A 611 -46.32 -1.84 10.28
CA PRO A 611 -45.66 -0.73 10.97
C PRO A 611 -44.15 -0.73 10.72
N SER A 612 -43.55 0.45 10.57
CA SER A 612 -42.11 0.61 10.32
C SER A 612 -41.22 -0.03 11.39
N ASP A 613 -41.75 -0.16 12.61
CA ASP A 613 -41.01 -0.61 13.79
C ASP A 613 -41.34 -2.07 14.16
N GLU A 614 -42.08 -2.80 13.31
CA GLU A 614 -42.36 -4.22 13.54
C GLU A 614 -41.14 -5.09 13.18
N VAL A 615 -40.66 -5.89 14.12
CA VAL A 615 -39.54 -6.83 13.91
C VAL A 615 -39.99 -7.95 12.98
N ILE A 616 -39.47 -7.98 11.76
CA ILE A 616 -39.75 -9.02 10.75
C ILE A 616 -39.05 -10.33 11.14
N THR A 617 -37.76 -10.26 11.45
CA THR A 617 -36.96 -11.42 11.88
C THR A 617 -35.74 -10.96 12.67
N GLU A 618 -35.08 -11.91 13.32
CA GLU A 618 -33.77 -11.72 13.92
C GLU A 618 -32.71 -12.41 13.05
N VAL A 619 -31.60 -11.71 12.83
CA VAL A 619 -30.48 -12.19 12.03
C VAL A 619 -29.24 -12.29 12.90
N ASP A 620 -28.59 -13.46 12.88
CA ASP A 620 -27.27 -13.64 13.49
C ASP A 620 -26.20 -13.09 12.53
N GLU A 621 -25.69 -11.91 12.89
CA GLU A 621 -24.60 -11.23 12.19
C GLU A 621 -23.24 -11.46 12.84
N SER A 622 -23.12 -12.36 13.83
CA SER A 622 -21.90 -12.63 14.61
C SER A 622 -20.68 -13.01 13.78
N LEU A 623 -20.85 -13.33 12.51
CA LEU A 623 -19.74 -13.65 11.61
C LEU A 623 -19.12 -12.43 10.94
N LEU A 624 -19.92 -11.37 10.75
CA LEU A 624 -19.51 -10.12 10.12
C LEU A 624 -19.28 -9.04 11.17
N THR A 625 -20.25 -8.89 12.08
CA THR A 625 -20.19 -7.93 13.17
C THR A 625 -19.50 -8.53 14.38
N GLY A 626 -19.45 -9.86 14.56
CA GLY A 626 -18.83 -10.46 15.76
C GLY A 626 -19.57 -10.16 17.06
N GLU A 627 -20.77 -9.59 16.99
CA GLU A 627 -21.69 -9.48 18.12
C GLU A 627 -22.38 -10.83 18.33
N SER A 628 -22.40 -11.34 19.56
CA SER A 628 -22.95 -12.67 19.85
C SER A 628 -24.47 -12.71 19.96
N HIS A 629 -25.13 -11.55 19.93
CA HIS A 629 -26.58 -11.44 20.05
C HIS A 629 -27.21 -11.22 18.66
N PRO A 630 -28.33 -11.90 18.34
CA PRO A 630 -29.09 -11.66 17.13
C PRO A 630 -29.54 -10.20 17.01
N VAL A 631 -29.48 -9.67 15.80
CA VAL A 631 -29.90 -8.30 15.48
C VAL A 631 -31.31 -8.33 14.89
N ALA A 632 -32.24 -7.59 15.48
CA ALA A 632 -33.59 -7.44 14.98
C ALA A 632 -33.61 -6.65 13.66
N LYS A 633 -34.41 -7.12 12.68
CA LYS A 633 -34.57 -6.50 11.36
C LYS A 633 -36.01 -6.03 11.15
N PHE A 634 -36.14 -4.81 10.64
CA PHE A 634 -37.40 -4.12 10.37
C PHE A 634 -37.55 -3.88 8.85
N PRO A 635 -38.74 -3.52 8.33
CA PRO A 635 -38.86 -3.06 6.96
C PRO A 635 -37.82 -1.98 6.62
N MET A 636 -37.28 -2.01 5.40
CA MET A 636 -36.27 -1.06 4.91
C MET A 636 -34.90 -1.12 5.62
N THR A 637 -34.66 -2.10 6.49
CA THR A 637 -33.34 -2.31 7.10
C THR A 637 -32.44 -3.17 6.20
N GLU A 638 -31.14 -2.94 6.27
CA GLU A 638 -30.15 -3.70 5.51
C GLU A 638 -29.92 -5.10 6.10
N VAL A 639 -29.63 -6.05 5.23
CA VAL A 639 -29.18 -7.40 5.58
C VAL A 639 -28.00 -7.80 4.70
N PHE A 640 -27.02 -8.47 5.31
CA PHE A 640 -25.76 -8.79 4.66
C PHE A 640 -25.68 -10.27 4.26
N GLY A 641 -25.07 -10.55 3.10
CA GLY A 641 -24.80 -11.90 2.63
C GLY A 641 -23.93 -12.71 3.61
N GLY A 642 -24.28 -13.98 3.82
CA GLY A 642 -23.60 -14.92 4.72
C GLY A 642 -24.10 -14.93 6.16
N THR A 643 -24.89 -13.92 6.56
CA THR A 643 -25.58 -13.89 7.87
C THR A 643 -26.65 -14.97 7.94
N LEU A 644 -27.04 -15.36 9.16
CA LEU A 644 -28.00 -16.44 9.38
C LEU A 644 -29.34 -15.87 9.83
N ASN A 645 -30.39 -16.12 9.05
CA ASN A 645 -31.75 -15.78 9.45
C ASN A 645 -32.23 -16.78 10.53
N ILE A 646 -32.76 -16.31 11.66
CA ILE A 646 -33.08 -17.16 12.82
C ILE A 646 -34.58 -17.43 12.94
N SER A 647 -35.38 -16.38 12.93
CA SER A 647 -36.74 -16.46 13.53
C SER A 647 -37.83 -16.75 12.51
N ARG A 648 -37.92 -16.00 11.41
CA ARG A 648 -39.02 -16.10 10.43
C ARG A 648 -38.49 -15.97 8.99
N PRO A 649 -39.16 -16.55 7.97
CA PRO A 649 -38.82 -16.27 6.59
C PRO A 649 -38.84 -14.77 6.32
N MET A 650 -37.79 -14.26 5.71
CA MET A 650 -37.72 -12.84 5.33
C MET A 650 -37.64 -12.70 3.82
N ARG A 651 -38.26 -11.65 3.30
CA ARG A 651 -38.12 -11.22 1.90
C ARG A 651 -37.29 -9.97 1.86
N PHE A 652 -36.36 -9.92 0.91
CA PHE A 652 -35.46 -8.78 0.78
C PHE A 652 -35.16 -8.51 -0.70
N ARG A 653 -34.87 -7.24 -1.02
CA ARG A 653 -34.47 -6.82 -2.37
C ARG A 653 -32.95 -6.79 -2.44
N ALA A 654 -32.37 -7.53 -3.38
CA ALA A 654 -30.93 -7.55 -3.59
C ALA A 654 -30.39 -6.16 -3.95
N THR A 655 -29.37 -5.68 -3.25
CA THR A 655 -28.69 -4.40 -3.55
C THR A 655 -27.30 -4.64 -4.11
N ALA A 656 -26.54 -5.58 -3.54
CA ALA A 656 -25.20 -5.94 -4.00
C ALA A 656 -25.03 -7.46 -4.11
N VAL A 657 -24.59 -7.91 -5.29
CA VAL A 657 -24.51 -9.33 -5.69
C VAL A 657 -23.10 -9.72 -6.16
N GLY A 658 -22.77 -11.00 -6.11
CA GLY A 658 -21.47 -11.51 -6.57
C GLY A 658 -20.29 -10.81 -5.87
N GLY A 659 -19.33 -10.32 -6.66
CA GLY A 659 -18.11 -9.64 -6.17
C GLY A 659 -18.35 -8.31 -5.45
N SER A 660 -19.54 -7.73 -5.60
CA SER A 660 -19.92 -6.47 -4.93
C SER A 660 -20.51 -6.66 -3.53
N SER A 661 -20.86 -7.89 -3.14
CA SER A 661 -21.39 -8.22 -1.80
C SER A 661 -20.34 -8.02 -0.70
N THR A 662 -20.79 -7.68 0.51
CA THR A 662 -19.95 -7.41 1.69
C THR A 662 -19.06 -8.60 2.02
N LEU A 663 -19.61 -9.83 2.01
CA LEU A 663 -18.82 -11.04 2.23
C LEU A 663 -17.78 -11.27 1.12
N ALA A 664 -18.11 -11.03 -0.14
CA ALA A 664 -17.15 -11.18 -1.24
C ALA A 664 -16.03 -10.13 -1.17
N ARG A 665 -16.36 -8.88 -0.78
CA ARG A 665 -15.36 -7.84 -0.50
C ARG A 665 -14.44 -8.25 0.64
N ILE A 666 -14.98 -8.79 1.75
CA ILE A 666 -14.17 -9.31 2.86
C ILE A 666 -13.21 -10.40 2.38
N VAL A 667 -13.71 -11.38 1.61
CA VAL A 667 -12.87 -12.47 1.09
C VAL A 667 -11.77 -11.94 0.16
N CYS A 668 -12.10 -10.99 -0.72
CA CYS A 668 -11.16 -10.34 -1.62
C CYS A 668 -10.07 -9.59 -0.84
N LEU A 669 -10.47 -8.75 0.11
CA LEU A 669 -9.57 -7.93 0.94
C LEU A 669 -8.67 -8.80 1.82
N VAL A 670 -9.20 -9.83 2.48
CA VAL A 670 -8.41 -10.76 3.30
C VAL A 670 -7.39 -11.52 2.44
N ARG A 671 -7.73 -11.81 1.18
CA ARG A 671 -6.82 -12.50 0.26
C ARG A 671 -5.74 -11.57 -0.28
N GLU A 672 -6.09 -10.35 -0.68
CA GLU A 672 -5.14 -9.31 -1.06
C GLU A 672 -4.16 -9.03 0.09
N ALA A 673 -4.66 -9.05 1.32
CA ALA A 673 -3.86 -8.95 2.53
C ALA A 673 -2.93 -10.15 2.80
N GLN A 674 -3.19 -11.31 2.22
CA GLN A 674 -2.33 -12.49 2.28
C GLN A 674 -1.39 -12.61 1.08
N ALA A 675 -1.72 -11.94 -0.03
CA ALA A 675 -0.92 -11.93 -1.24
C ALA A 675 0.29 -10.98 -1.11
N ASN A 676 0.07 -9.80 -0.54
CA ASN A 676 1.11 -8.77 -0.45
C ASN A 676 2.10 -9.06 0.70
N LYS A 677 3.35 -8.62 0.57
CA LYS A 677 4.41 -8.87 1.57
C LYS A 677 4.55 -7.68 2.53
N PRO A 678 4.70 -7.89 3.85
CA PRO A 678 4.98 -6.81 4.78
C PRO A 678 6.48 -6.43 4.74
N PRO A 679 6.84 -5.17 5.01
CA PRO A 679 8.23 -4.69 4.99
C PRO A 679 9.17 -5.49 5.90
N ILE A 680 8.68 -5.94 7.06
CA ILE A 680 9.47 -6.79 7.98
C ILE A 680 9.88 -8.13 7.34
N GLN A 681 9.08 -8.66 6.40
CA GLN A 681 9.40 -9.88 5.67
C GLN A 681 10.49 -9.65 4.63
N GLU A 682 10.55 -8.48 3.99
CA GLU A 682 11.65 -8.13 3.10
C GLU A 682 13.00 -8.09 3.82
N ILE A 683 13.00 -7.63 5.07
CA ILE A 683 14.20 -7.63 5.91
C ILE A 683 14.65 -9.08 6.14
N ALA A 684 13.72 -9.98 6.48
CA ALA A 684 14.02 -11.40 6.64
C ALA A 684 14.57 -12.03 5.35
N ASP A 685 13.99 -11.71 4.19
CA ASP A 685 14.43 -12.20 2.90
C ASP A 685 15.81 -11.64 2.50
N ARG A 686 16.09 -10.35 2.80
CA ARG A 686 17.42 -9.75 2.62
C ARG A 686 18.48 -10.38 3.50
N VAL A 687 18.14 -10.66 4.76
CA VAL A 687 19.02 -11.36 5.71
C VAL A 687 19.29 -12.77 5.19
N ALA A 688 18.26 -13.55 4.86
CA ALA A 688 18.41 -14.91 4.34
C ALA A 688 19.25 -14.97 3.05
N GLY A 689 19.02 -14.03 2.12
CA GLY A 689 19.75 -13.95 0.84
C GLY A 689 21.24 -13.65 0.98
N ARG A 690 21.67 -12.87 2.00
CA ARG A 690 23.09 -12.65 2.31
C ARG A 690 23.68 -13.75 3.19
N PHE A 691 22.84 -14.34 4.04
CA PHE A 691 23.26 -15.35 5.01
C PHE A 691 23.69 -16.65 4.32
N VAL A 692 22.94 -17.12 3.31
CA VAL A 692 23.24 -18.36 2.59
C VAL A 692 24.65 -18.39 1.97
N PRO A 693 25.07 -17.40 1.16
CA PRO A 693 26.44 -17.33 0.64
C PRO A 693 27.50 -17.23 1.75
N THR A 694 27.20 -16.47 2.81
CA THR A 694 28.12 -16.31 3.95
C THR A 694 28.39 -17.64 4.65
N VAL A 695 27.34 -18.44 4.86
CA VAL A 695 27.43 -19.78 5.49
C VAL A 695 28.22 -20.75 4.61
N LEU A 696 28.01 -20.72 3.28
CA LEU A 696 28.80 -21.54 2.35
C LEU A 696 30.29 -21.19 2.43
N ILE A 697 30.63 -19.89 2.44
CA ILE A 697 32.01 -19.43 2.60
C ILE A 697 32.58 -19.86 3.95
N LEU A 698 31.83 -19.70 5.04
CA LEU A 698 32.25 -20.12 6.38
C LEU A 698 32.47 -21.64 6.48
N SER A 699 31.63 -22.45 5.84
CA SER A 699 31.79 -23.90 5.78
C SER A 699 33.07 -24.29 5.03
N ILE A 700 33.32 -23.67 3.87
CA ILE A 700 34.55 -23.91 3.09
C ILE A 700 35.78 -23.46 3.88
N ALA A 701 35.72 -22.28 4.50
CA ALA A 701 36.79 -21.76 5.34
C ALA A 701 37.07 -22.70 6.53
N THR A 702 36.02 -23.20 7.19
CA THR A 702 36.13 -24.18 8.28
C THR A 702 36.84 -25.45 7.83
N PHE A 703 36.46 -25.99 6.68
CA PHE A 703 37.14 -27.15 6.08
C PHE A 703 38.63 -26.88 5.82
N VAL A 704 38.95 -25.75 5.19
CA VAL A 704 40.32 -25.36 4.83
C VAL A 704 41.18 -25.08 6.07
N ILE A 705 40.63 -24.44 7.10
CA ILE A 705 41.35 -24.15 8.35
C ILE A 705 41.71 -25.46 9.05
N TRP A 706 40.76 -26.36 9.25
CA TRP A 706 41.01 -27.61 9.98
C TRP A 706 41.92 -28.56 9.21
N ILE A 707 41.78 -28.67 7.88
CA ILE A 707 42.68 -29.50 7.08
C ILE A 707 44.11 -28.95 7.10
N SER A 708 44.28 -27.62 7.12
CA SER A 708 45.60 -26.96 7.19
C SER A 708 46.25 -27.13 8.57
N ILE A 709 45.49 -26.94 9.66
CA ILE A 709 45.98 -27.13 11.03
C ILE A 709 46.35 -28.60 11.28
N GLY A 710 45.55 -29.54 10.76
CA GLY A 710 45.87 -30.97 10.85
C GLY A 710 47.07 -31.36 9.99
N ALA A 711 47.20 -30.81 8.77
CA ALA A 711 48.39 -31.02 7.94
C ALA A 711 49.67 -30.48 8.61
N ALA A 712 49.55 -29.41 9.40
CA ALA A 712 50.64 -28.86 10.21
C ALA A 712 50.96 -29.67 11.49
N GLY A 713 50.23 -30.77 11.76
CA GLY A 713 50.47 -31.64 12.91
C GLY A 713 50.12 -31.01 14.27
N LYS A 714 49.34 -29.91 14.28
CA LYS A 714 49.00 -29.17 15.50
C LYS A 714 47.73 -29.67 16.20
N ILE A 715 47.04 -30.65 15.64
CA ILE A 715 45.85 -31.26 16.25
C ILE A 715 46.31 -32.38 17.20
N PRO A 716 46.00 -32.30 18.51
CA PRO A 716 46.31 -33.38 19.46
C PRO A 716 45.70 -34.71 19.01
N GLU A 717 46.45 -35.81 19.12
CA GLU A 717 45.94 -37.14 18.73
C GLU A 717 44.67 -37.53 19.50
N ASP A 718 44.50 -37.02 20.71
CA ASP A 718 43.33 -37.29 21.55
C ASP A 718 42.05 -36.68 20.97
N TRP A 719 42.15 -35.61 20.17
CA TRP A 719 41.01 -35.00 19.50
C TRP A 719 40.51 -35.83 18.32
N LEU A 720 41.45 -36.54 17.69
CA LEU A 720 41.18 -37.47 16.59
C LEU A 720 40.71 -38.84 17.10
N LYS A 721 40.99 -39.17 18.36
CA LYS A 721 40.50 -40.38 19.07
C LYS A 721 39.21 -40.11 19.87
N SER A 722 38.91 -38.85 20.19
CA SER A 722 37.78 -38.43 21.00
C SER A 722 36.46 -38.55 20.23
N SER A 723 35.53 -39.31 20.80
CA SER A 723 34.15 -39.56 20.35
C SER A 723 33.23 -38.33 20.42
N SER A 724 33.78 -37.11 20.35
CA SER A 724 33.05 -35.86 20.64
C SER A 724 32.52 -35.13 19.39
N MET A 725 33.00 -35.46 18.18
CA MET A 725 32.54 -34.81 16.94
C MET A 725 31.79 -35.71 15.95
N GLY A 726 31.90 -37.03 16.14
CA GLY A 726 30.93 -38.01 15.65
C GLY A 726 30.17 -38.54 16.86
N ILE A 727 28.87 -38.81 16.72
CA ILE A 727 28.12 -39.52 17.78
C ILE A 727 28.65 -40.95 17.97
N MET A 728 29.53 -41.45 17.09
CA MET A 728 30.06 -42.81 17.14
C MET A 728 31.45 -42.87 16.54
N SER A 729 32.38 -43.50 17.26
CA SER A 729 33.28 -44.53 16.72
C SER A 729 34.29 -44.91 17.80
N LYS A 730 34.11 -46.09 18.40
CA LYS A 730 35.19 -46.84 19.04
C LYS A 730 35.89 -47.66 17.94
N SER A 731 36.64 -47.02 17.05
CA SER A 731 37.52 -47.72 16.12
C SER A 731 38.98 -47.34 16.40
N ALA A 732 39.54 -48.04 17.40
CA ALA A 732 40.96 -48.01 17.68
C ALA A 732 41.69 -48.79 16.58
N HIS A 733 42.16 -48.10 15.52
CA HIS A 733 43.37 -48.40 14.73
C HIS A 733 43.35 -47.56 13.43
N MET A 734 43.67 -46.26 13.53
CA MET A 734 43.85 -45.40 12.36
C MET A 734 45.11 -44.54 12.49
N THR A 735 45.82 -44.34 11.38
CA THR A 735 47.02 -43.48 11.33
C THR A 735 46.63 -41.99 11.36
N PRO A 736 47.38 -41.13 12.09
CA PRO A 736 46.98 -39.74 12.37
C PRO A 736 46.73 -38.86 11.14
N LYS A 737 47.35 -39.17 9.99
CA LYS A 737 47.25 -38.35 8.77
C LYS A 737 45.92 -38.50 8.02
N LYS A 738 45.18 -39.60 8.20
CA LYS A 738 43.92 -39.87 7.47
C LYS A 738 42.66 -39.42 8.22
N SER A 739 42.71 -39.28 9.54
CA SER A 739 41.58 -38.84 10.39
C SER A 739 41.28 -37.34 10.30
N ILE A 740 42.28 -36.52 9.92
CA ILE A 740 42.16 -35.06 9.81
C ILE A 740 41.14 -34.62 8.74
N GLY A 741 41.12 -35.30 7.59
CA GLY A 741 40.23 -34.94 6.48
C GLY A 741 38.76 -35.15 6.82
N ILE A 742 38.46 -36.26 7.50
CA ILE A 742 37.10 -36.61 7.96
C ILE A 742 36.63 -35.63 9.03
N PHE A 743 37.47 -35.35 10.03
CA PHE A 743 37.20 -34.35 11.07
C PHE A 743 36.86 -32.98 10.46
N SER A 744 37.69 -32.51 9.52
CA SER A 744 37.49 -31.22 8.84
C SER A 744 36.18 -31.18 8.05
N LEU A 745 35.83 -32.28 7.37
CA LEU A 745 34.58 -32.41 6.61
C LEU A 745 33.36 -32.39 7.52
N LEU A 746 33.41 -33.07 8.68
CA LEU A 746 32.31 -33.08 9.64
C LEU A 746 32.05 -31.69 10.25
N CYS A 747 33.08 -30.96 10.63
CA CYS A 747 32.94 -29.55 11.06
C CYS A 747 32.25 -28.71 9.98
N ALA A 748 32.68 -28.83 8.74
CA ALA A 748 32.12 -28.08 7.62
C ALA A 748 30.64 -28.43 7.37
N VAL A 749 30.31 -29.72 7.31
CA VAL A 749 28.92 -30.18 7.15
C VAL A 749 28.06 -29.75 8.34
N SER A 750 28.55 -29.83 9.58
CA SER A 750 27.84 -29.32 10.76
C SER A 750 27.54 -27.83 10.65
N VAL A 751 28.49 -27.02 10.16
CA VAL A 751 28.28 -25.58 9.91
C VAL A 751 27.19 -25.33 8.85
N LEU A 752 27.14 -26.15 7.79
CA LEU A 752 26.07 -26.04 6.78
C LEU A 752 24.68 -26.36 7.35
N VAL A 753 24.60 -27.39 8.18
CA VAL A 753 23.33 -27.89 8.74
C VAL A 753 22.79 -26.94 9.81
N ILE A 754 23.65 -26.53 10.75
CA ILE A 754 23.26 -25.67 11.87
C ILE A 754 22.77 -24.31 11.40
N ALA A 755 23.31 -23.83 10.28
CA ALA A 755 23.05 -22.53 9.73
C ALA A 755 21.84 -22.48 8.79
N CYS A 756 20.95 -23.48 8.79
CA CYS A 756 19.71 -23.34 8.01
C CYS A 756 18.86 -22.17 8.54
N PRO A 757 18.50 -21.17 7.69
CA PRO A 757 17.65 -20.05 8.11
C PRO A 757 16.14 -20.38 8.07
N CYS A 758 15.75 -21.65 8.13
CA CYS A 758 14.37 -22.06 7.89
C CYS A 758 13.38 -21.50 8.93
N ALA A 759 13.78 -21.40 10.21
CA ALA A 759 12.99 -20.74 11.25
C ALA A 759 12.83 -19.22 11.02
N LEU A 760 13.85 -18.57 10.46
CA LEU A 760 13.83 -17.12 10.17
C LEU A 760 12.83 -16.80 9.06
N GLY A 761 12.79 -17.61 8.00
CA GLY A 761 11.86 -17.43 6.88
C GLY A 761 10.39 -17.64 7.23
N LEU A 762 10.08 -18.45 8.26
CA LEU A 762 8.71 -18.73 8.69
C LEU A 762 8.16 -17.75 9.74
N ALA A 763 9.04 -17.06 10.46
CA ALA A 763 8.70 -16.26 11.63
C ALA A 763 7.71 -15.12 11.32
N ALA A 764 7.99 -14.32 10.30
CA ALA A 764 7.13 -13.20 9.89
C ALA A 764 5.80 -13.65 9.25
N PRO A 765 5.81 -14.44 8.16
CA PRO A 765 4.57 -14.76 7.44
C PRO A 765 3.56 -15.50 8.31
N THR A 766 4.01 -16.45 9.15
CA THR A 766 3.10 -17.23 10.00
C THR A 766 2.41 -16.33 11.04
N ALA A 767 3.15 -15.41 11.65
CA ALA A 767 2.59 -14.52 12.67
C ALA A 767 1.64 -13.48 12.07
N VAL A 768 2.00 -12.87 10.94
CA VAL A 768 1.12 -11.92 10.22
C VAL A 768 -0.18 -12.59 9.80
N MET A 769 -0.11 -13.81 9.25
CA MET A 769 -1.30 -14.53 8.79
C MET A 769 -2.25 -14.89 9.94
N VAL A 770 -1.71 -15.35 11.09
CA VAL A 770 -2.54 -15.59 12.28
C VAL A 770 -3.09 -14.26 12.83
N GLY A 771 -2.31 -13.19 12.80
CA GLY A 771 -2.73 -11.84 13.22
C GLY A 771 -3.88 -11.30 12.37
N VAL A 772 -3.76 -11.29 11.04
CA VAL A 772 -4.80 -10.86 10.10
C VAL A 772 -6.05 -11.74 10.21
N GLY A 773 -5.87 -13.07 10.27
CA GLY A 773 -7.01 -13.98 10.47
C GLY A 773 -7.73 -13.77 11.80
N LYS A 774 -7.00 -13.35 12.84
CA LYS A 774 -7.60 -12.98 14.13
C LYS A 774 -8.28 -11.61 14.08
N ALA A 775 -7.71 -10.64 13.36
CA ALA A 775 -8.30 -9.32 13.13
C ALA A 775 -9.65 -9.45 12.42
N ALA A 776 -9.72 -10.25 11.35
CA ALA A 776 -10.95 -10.49 10.60
C ALA A 776 -12.07 -11.07 11.48
N ARG A 777 -11.74 -11.96 12.42
CA ARG A 777 -12.71 -12.50 13.40
C ARG A 777 -13.26 -11.47 14.38
N TYR A 778 -12.57 -10.34 14.55
CA TYR A 778 -13.04 -9.20 15.35
C TYR A 778 -13.68 -8.12 14.49
N GLY A 779 -14.01 -8.41 13.23
CA GLY A 779 -14.56 -7.40 12.31
C GLY A 779 -13.53 -6.34 11.91
N ILE A 780 -12.23 -6.64 11.96
CA ILE A 780 -11.16 -5.72 11.55
C ILE A 780 -10.52 -6.27 10.29
N LEU A 781 -10.73 -5.60 9.16
CA LEU A 781 -10.14 -5.94 7.88
C LEU A 781 -8.87 -5.12 7.67
N VAL A 782 -7.81 -5.78 7.25
CA VAL A 782 -6.51 -5.15 7.00
C VAL A 782 -6.12 -5.49 5.57
N LYS A 783 -5.84 -4.49 4.74
CA LYS A 783 -5.38 -4.62 3.34
C LYS A 783 -3.85 -4.62 3.27
N GLY A 784 -3.31 -4.96 2.10
CA GLY A 784 -1.90 -4.71 1.79
C GLY A 784 -0.88 -5.54 2.58
N GLY A 785 -1.08 -6.86 2.70
CA GLY A 785 0.02 -7.75 3.07
C GLY A 785 0.47 -7.71 4.53
N GLY A 786 -0.32 -7.08 5.41
CA GLY A 786 0.13 -6.76 6.76
C GLY A 786 1.02 -5.51 6.86
N ILE A 787 1.17 -4.71 5.80
CA ILE A 787 1.80 -3.37 5.83
C ILE A 787 1.06 -2.48 6.84
N ALA A 788 -0.27 -2.38 6.72
CA ALA A 788 -1.08 -1.62 7.67
C ALA A 788 -0.99 -2.20 9.08
N LEU A 789 -0.90 -3.53 9.22
CA LEU A 789 -0.66 -4.15 10.53
C LEU A 789 0.72 -3.78 11.09
N GLU A 790 1.75 -3.64 10.26
CA GLU A 790 3.10 -3.22 10.67
C GLU A 790 3.12 -1.74 11.09
N ALA A 791 2.60 -0.88 10.23
CA ALA A 791 2.52 0.55 10.48
C ALA A 791 1.71 0.84 11.74
N ALA A 792 0.58 0.15 11.96
CA ALA A 792 -0.24 0.22 13.18
C ALA A 792 0.56 -0.10 14.46
N SER A 793 1.56 -0.97 14.39
CA SER A 793 2.37 -1.34 15.55
C SER A 793 3.33 -0.22 15.97
N LYS A 794 3.61 0.70 15.03
CA LYS A 794 4.55 1.81 15.14
C LYS A 794 3.86 3.18 15.24
N VAL A 795 2.52 3.25 15.10
CA VAL A 795 1.74 4.51 15.20
C VAL A 795 2.11 5.27 16.46
N ASP A 796 2.48 6.53 16.32
CA ASP A 796 2.83 7.43 17.41
C ASP A 796 1.67 8.41 17.67
N VAL A 797 1.00 8.88 16.61
CA VAL A 797 -0.10 9.86 16.63
C VAL A 797 -1.36 9.26 16.00
N ILE A 798 -2.54 9.51 16.59
CA ILE A 798 -3.84 9.14 16.05
C ILE A 798 -4.66 10.40 15.85
N ALA A 799 -4.99 10.70 14.60
CA ALA A 799 -5.92 11.76 14.21
C ALA A 799 -7.29 11.17 13.95
N PHE A 800 -8.32 11.77 14.54
CA PHE A 800 -9.72 11.41 14.32
C PHE A 800 -10.41 12.50 13.52
N ASP A 801 -11.19 12.11 12.51
CA ASP A 801 -12.31 12.94 12.08
C ASP A 801 -13.36 13.03 13.19
N LYS A 802 -14.09 14.15 13.22
CA LYS A 802 -15.11 14.38 14.24
C LYS A 802 -16.42 13.68 13.86
N THR A 803 -16.98 14.02 12.70
CA THR A 803 -18.38 13.76 12.34
C THR A 803 -18.52 12.32 11.86
N GLY A 804 -19.33 11.51 12.53
CA GLY A 804 -19.53 10.10 12.15
C GLY A 804 -18.42 9.15 12.62
N THR A 805 -17.28 9.71 13.06
CA THR A 805 -16.19 8.99 13.70
C THR A 805 -16.24 9.08 15.23
N LEU A 806 -15.96 10.24 15.84
CA LEU A 806 -16.10 10.45 17.29
C LEU A 806 -17.56 10.64 17.71
N THR A 807 -18.39 11.08 16.76
CA THR A 807 -19.82 11.26 16.92
C THR A 807 -20.59 10.23 16.10
N VAL A 808 -21.91 10.18 16.28
CA VAL A 808 -22.79 9.27 15.53
C VAL A 808 -22.91 9.67 14.07
N GLY A 809 -22.72 10.96 13.73
CA GLY A 809 -22.80 11.48 12.36
C GLY A 809 -24.22 11.82 11.93
N LYS A 810 -25.16 11.85 12.87
CA LYS A 810 -26.55 12.27 12.67
C LYS A 810 -26.85 13.36 13.70
N PRO A 811 -27.20 14.59 13.28
CA PRO A 811 -27.58 15.63 14.23
C PRO A 811 -28.83 15.20 14.97
N SER A 812 -28.91 15.48 16.27
CA SER A 812 -30.12 15.28 17.06
C SER A 812 -30.38 16.49 17.94
N VAL A 813 -31.64 16.67 18.34
CA VAL A 813 -32.02 17.73 19.26
C VAL A 813 -31.45 17.37 20.64
N THR A 814 -30.49 18.16 21.12
CA THR A 814 -29.87 17.98 22.44
C THR A 814 -30.53 18.82 23.52
N ALA A 815 -31.13 19.95 23.13
CA ALA A 815 -31.84 20.83 24.04
C ALA A 815 -33.00 21.53 23.31
N HIS A 816 -34.07 21.84 24.03
CA HIS A 816 -35.18 22.62 23.51
C HIS A 816 -35.72 23.57 24.59
N ALA A 817 -36.37 24.65 24.15
CA ALA A 817 -37.11 25.57 24.99
C ALA A 817 -38.36 26.00 24.24
N VAL A 818 -39.49 26.06 24.95
CA VAL A 818 -40.81 26.40 24.39
C VAL A 818 -41.44 27.49 25.27
N SER A 819 -42.15 28.44 24.68
CA SER A 819 -42.73 29.59 25.37
C SER A 819 -43.83 29.21 26.37
N SER A 820 -44.65 28.22 26.02
CA SER A 820 -45.73 27.67 26.84
C SER A 820 -46.14 26.30 26.29
N ASP A 821 -46.81 25.49 27.10
CA ASP A 821 -47.35 24.19 26.68
C ASP A 821 -48.81 24.31 26.19
N SER A 822 -49.18 25.47 25.63
CA SER A 822 -50.56 25.72 25.15
C SER A 822 -50.84 24.99 23.84
N SER A 823 -52.12 24.71 23.58
CA SER A 823 -52.59 24.06 22.34
C SER A 823 -52.09 24.78 21.08
N SER A 824 -51.98 26.10 21.13
CA SER A 824 -51.55 26.96 20.04
C SER A 824 -50.06 26.82 19.72
N VAL A 825 -49.22 26.69 20.74
CA VAL A 825 -47.78 26.45 20.55
C VAL A 825 -47.54 25.02 20.05
N ARG A 826 -48.28 24.03 20.56
CA ARG A 826 -48.23 22.66 20.04
C ARG A 826 -48.63 22.59 18.56
N TRP A 827 -49.68 23.31 18.17
CA TRP A 827 -50.08 23.41 16.77
C TRP A 827 -49.00 24.05 15.90
N LEU A 828 -48.37 25.16 16.33
CA LEU A 828 -47.26 25.78 15.60
C LEU A 828 -46.05 24.85 15.46
N LEU A 829 -45.73 24.07 16.49
CA LEU A 829 -44.65 23.06 16.44
C LEU A 829 -44.97 21.95 15.45
N GLN A 830 -46.21 21.44 15.44
CA GLN A 830 -46.63 20.43 14.47
C GLN A 830 -46.54 20.93 13.03
N ILE A 831 -46.97 22.17 12.76
CA ILE A 831 -46.80 22.82 11.46
C ILE A 831 -45.31 22.96 11.11
N ALA A 832 -44.46 23.34 12.06
CA ALA A 832 -43.01 23.38 11.85
C ALA A 832 -42.43 22.00 11.50
N GLY A 833 -42.91 20.92 12.13
CA GLY A 833 -42.53 19.55 11.80
C GLY A 833 -42.92 19.14 10.37
N GLU A 834 -44.12 19.54 9.91
CA GLU A 834 -44.59 19.31 8.54
C GLU A 834 -43.84 20.17 7.49
N ILE A 835 -43.44 21.39 7.85
CA ILE A 835 -42.58 22.22 6.99
C ILE A 835 -41.19 21.57 6.86
N GLU A 836 -40.62 21.12 7.98
CA GLU A 836 -39.30 20.47 8.02
C GLU A 836 -39.29 19.09 7.34
N SER A 837 -40.40 18.35 7.34
CA SER A 837 -40.52 17.05 6.65
C SER A 837 -40.35 17.15 5.12
N ARG A 838 -40.60 18.34 4.55
CA ARG A 838 -40.43 18.64 3.12
C ARG A 838 -39.01 19.11 2.76
N SER A 839 -38.13 19.30 3.74
CA SER A 839 -36.73 19.63 3.52
C SER A 839 -35.84 18.39 3.57
N SER A 840 -34.87 18.34 2.65
CA SER A 840 -33.84 17.29 2.63
C SER A 840 -32.63 17.60 3.53
N HIS A 841 -32.65 18.74 4.22
CA HIS A 841 -31.54 19.17 5.06
C HIS A 841 -31.42 18.28 6.32
N PRO A 842 -30.23 17.77 6.70
CA PRO A 842 -30.09 16.87 7.85
C PRO A 842 -30.63 17.42 9.19
N LEU A 843 -30.50 18.73 9.43
CA LEU A 843 -31.10 19.38 10.61
C LEU A 843 -32.63 19.38 10.59
N ALA A 844 -33.22 19.51 9.39
CA ALA A 844 -34.67 19.51 9.19
C ALA A 844 -35.27 18.16 9.52
N VAL A 845 -34.66 17.10 8.97
CA VAL A 845 -35.07 15.71 9.22
C VAL A 845 -35.05 15.41 10.72
N SER A 846 -33.95 15.75 11.40
CA SER A 846 -33.82 15.50 12.83
C SER A 846 -34.77 16.33 13.69
N LEU A 847 -35.03 17.59 13.32
CA LEU A 847 -35.98 18.44 14.02
C LEU A 847 -37.42 17.96 13.80
N GLY A 848 -37.79 17.63 12.57
CA GLY A 848 -39.11 17.12 12.21
C GLY A 848 -39.43 15.80 12.93
N SER A 849 -38.49 14.84 12.92
CA SER A 849 -38.63 13.60 13.69
C SER A 849 -38.80 13.88 15.20
N TYR A 850 -37.96 14.74 15.78
CA TYR A 850 -38.05 15.09 17.19
C TYR A 850 -39.38 15.77 17.56
N ILE A 851 -39.87 16.65 16.68
CA ILE A 851 -41.15 17.32 16.87
C ILE A 851 -42.29 16.30 16.83
N SER A 852 -42.27 15.39 15.86
CA SER A 852 -43.29 14.35 15.71
C SER A 852 -43.34 13.38 16.90
N GLU A 853 -42.19 13.03 17.48
CA GLU A 853 -42.09 12.14 18.65
C GLU A 853 -42.61 12.79 19.93
N ASN A 854 -42.31 14.08 20.15
CA ASN A 854 -42.64 14.76 21.41
C ASN A 854 -43.99 15.49 21.39
N TRP A 855 -44.45 15.93 20.21
CA TRP A 855 -45.70 16.70 20.06
C TRP A 855 -46.70 16.09 19.05
N GLY A 856 -46.42 14.90 18.49
CA GLY A 856 -47.33 14.14 17.64
C GLY A 856 -47.29 14.49 16.15
N VAL A 857 -47.84 13.61 15.31
CA VAL A 857 -48.03 13.80 13.86
C VAL A 857 -49.45 14.30 13.60
N PHE A 858 -49.62 15.33 12.78
CA PHE A 858 -50.93 15.82 12.36
C PHE A 858 -51.22 15.32 10.93
N GLU A 859 -52.36 14.69 10.69
CA GLU A 859 -52.88 14.42 9.33
C GLU A 859 -53.15 15.78 8.66
N SER A 860 -52.27 16.23 7.77
CA SER A 860 -52.32 17.61 7.28
C SER A 860 -53.43 17.84 6.24
N THR A 861 -54.17 18.93 6.44
CA THR A 861 -54.66 19.83 5.38
C THR A 861 -53.80 21.11 5.38
N PHE A 862 -52.46 20.98 5.40
CA PHE A 862 -51.60 22.14 5.15
C PHE A 862 -51.64 22.47 3.65
N GLU A 863 -52.51 23.42 3.29
CA GLU A 863 -52.59 24.04 1.96
C GLU A 863 -51.85 25.40 1.99
N GLY A 864 -50.52 25.37 1.91
CA GLY A 864 -49.70 26.58 1.89
C GLY A 864 -48.44 26.43 1.06
N ASP A 865 -48.00 27.52 0.43
CA ASP A 865 -46.70 27.58 -0.24
C ASP A 865 -45.59 27.67 0.80
N ILE A 866 -44.57 26.81 0.66
CA ILE A 866 -43.36 26.81 1.48
C ILE A 866 -42.24 27.43 0.66
N LYS A 867 -41.58 28.43 1.24
CA LYS A 867 -40.45 29.12 0.66
C LYS A 867 -39.19 28.84 1.47
N GLU A 868 -38.24 28.14 0.87
CA GLU A 868 -36.90 27.99 1.42
C GLU A 868 -36.08 29.27 1.18
N VAL A 869 -35.46 29.78 2.24
CA VAL A 869 -34.56 30.93 2.23
C VAL A 869 -33.13 30.41 2.47
N PRO A 870 -32.29 30.35 1.42
CA PRO A 870 -30.95 29.79 1.51
C PRO A 870 -30.13 30.40 2.65
N GLY A 871 -29.54 29.54 3.48
CA GLY A 871 -28.71 29.94 4.63
C GLY A 871 -29.46 30.57 5.80
N HIS A 872 -30.80 30.58 5.78
CA HIS A 872 -31.64 31.17 6.82
C HIS A 872 -32.67 30.20 7.38
N GLY A 873 -33.42 29.48 6.53
CA GLY A 873 -34.44 28.52 6.94
C GLY A 873 -35.65 28.52 6.01
N MET A 874 -36.83 28.17 6.51
CA MET A 874 -38.07 28.07 5.76
C MET A 874 -39.15 29.00 6.29
N ILE A 875 -39.98 29.47 5.36
CA ILE A 875 -41.16 30.31 5.62
C ILE A 875 -42.36 29.62 4.99
N ALA A 876 -43.44 29.51 5.74
CA ALA A 876 -44.70 28.96 5.26
C ALA A 876 -45.84 29.88 5.64
N ILE A 877 -46.76 30.17 4.71
CA ILE A 877 -47.98 30.94 5.00
C ILE A 877 -49.15 29.97 5.10
N THR A 878 -49.90 30.05 6.19
CA THR A 878 -51.05 29.15 6.43
C THR A 878 -52.22 29.87 7.08
N GLN A 879 -53.41 29.29 6.95
CA GLN A 879 -54.60 29.75 7.66
C GLN A 879 -54.61 29.21 9.09
N VAL A 880 -54.97 30.06 10.04
CA VAL A 880 -55.02 29.69 11.46
C VAL A 880 -56.47 29.39 11.86
N PRO A 881 -56.74 28.28 12.54
CA PRO A 881 -58.04 28.03 13.17
C PRO A 881 -58.45 29.16 14.14
N GLU A 882 -59.75 29.50 14.20
CA GLU A 882 -60.24 30.67 14.96
C GLU A 882 -59.95 30.58 16.47
N ASP A 883 -59.90 29.38 17.04
CA ASP A 883 -59.55 29.10 18.43
C ASP A 883 -58.07 29.37 18.72
N ILE A 884 -57.18 29.03 17.79
CA ILE A 884 -55.73 29.26 17.89
C ILE A 884 -55.39 30.73 17.61
N ALA A 885 -56.09 31.38 16.69
CA ALA A 885 -55.88 32.79 16.36
C ALA A 885 -56.16 33.72 17.56
N TYR A 886 -57.15 33.39 18.38
CA TYR A 886 -57.48 34.12 19.61
C TYR A 886 -56.36 34.00 20.67
N ASP A 887 -55.81 32.80 20.86
CA ASP A 887 -54.75 32.54 21.86
C ASP A 887 -53.39 33.14 21.45
N LEU A 888 -53.11 33.22 20.14
CA LEU A 888 -51.92 33.89 19.60
C LEU A 888 -52.09 35.42 19.46
N ASN A 889 -53.26 35.96 19.80
CA ASN A 889 -53.60 37.39 19.71
C ASN A 889 -53.33 38.02 18.32
N VAL A 890 -53.69 37.30 17.25
CA VAL A 890 -53.44 37.73 15.86
C VAL A 890 -54.76 38.16 15.22
N SER A 891 -54.81 39.37 14.64
CA SER A 891 -56.04 39.94 14.06
C SER A 891 -56.41 39.39 12.68
N GLY A 892 -55.52 38.62 12.03
CA GLY A 892 -55.69 38.11 10.66
C GLY A 892 -55.92 36.60 10.61
N LYS A 893 -56.64 36.12 9.57
CA LYS A 893 -56.88 34.67 9.34
C LYS A 893 -55.66 33.92 8.79
N ARG A 894 -54.53 34.60 8.53
CA ARG A 894 -53.29 34.03 7.98
C ARG A 894 -52.09 34.43 8.82
N ILE A 895 -51.17 33.49 9.02
CA ILE A 895 -49.87 33.73 9.65
C ILE A 895 -48.75 33.18 8.79
N ALA A 896 -47.55 33.73 8.97
CA ALA A 896 -46.30 33.16 8.49
C ALA A 896 -45.66 32.36 9.63
N VAL A 897 -45.43 31.07 9.42
CA VAL A 897 -44.62 30.21 10.28
C VAL A 897 -43.18 30.25 9.77
N LEU A 898 -42.26 30.57 10.66
CA LEU A 898 -40.83 30.74 10.40
C LEU A 898 -40.06 29.65 11.12
N VAL A 899 -39.26 28.89 10.39
CA VAL A 899 -38.37 27.88 10.97
C VAL A 899 -36.96 28.13 10.47
N GLY A 900 -36.02 28.49 11.34
CA GLY A 900 -34.67 28.81 10.89
C GLY A 900 -33.78 29.47 11.94
N ASN A 901 -32.71 30.10 11.48
CA ASN A 901 -31.76 30.78 12.36
C ASN A 901 -32.26 32.16 12.82
N GLU A 902 -31.56 32.75 13.79
CA GLU A 902 -31.91 34.07 14.35
C GLU A 902 -31.95 35.18 13.29
N ARG A 903 -31.15 35.08 12.21
CA ARG A 903 -31.19 36.05 11.11
C ARG A 903 -32.52 36.00 10.34
N LEU A 904 -33.09 34.81 10.14
CA LEU A 904 -34.39 34.65 9.49
C LEU A 904 -35.47 35.42 10.27
N LEU A 905 -35.53 35.19 11.59
CA LEU A 905 -36.52 35.81 12.46
C LEU A 905 -36.32 37.33 12.52
N ASN A 906 -35.09 37.80 12.68
CA ASN A 906 -34.79 39.24 12.72
C ASN A 906 -35.09 39.94 11.38
N ASN A 907 -34.82 39.29 10.24
CA ASN A 907 -35.14 39.86 8.91
C ASN A 907 -36.65 40.02 8.70
N GLN A 908 -37.46 39.12 9.29
CA GLN A 908 -38.92 39.23 9.31
C GLN A 908 -39.44 40.02 10.52
N LYS A 909 -38.56 40.73 11.23
CA LYS A 909 -38.88 41.59 12.40
C LYS A 909 -39.58 40.85 13.54
N CYS A 910 -39.31 39.54 13.68
CA CYS A 910 -39.78 38.74 14.79
C CYS A 910 -38.82 38.85 15.98
N GLN A 911 -39.36 39.03 17.18
CA GLN A 911 -38.56 39.06 18.40
C GLN A 911 -38.21 37.64 18.86
N VAL A 912 -36.93 37.36 19.06
CA VAL A 912 -36.42 36.09 19.59
C VAL A 912 -36.45 36.13 21.13
N ALA A 913 -37.60 35.82 21.70
CA ALA A 913 -37.82 35.77 23.15
C ALA A 913 -37.45 34.41 23.78
N VAL A 914 -37.56 33.32 23.01
CA VAL A 914 -37.31 31.94 23.47
C VAL A 914 -36.35 31.26 22.49
N PRO A 915 -35.23 30.68 22.97
CA PRO A 915 -34.76 30.57 24.35
C PRO A 915 -34.18 31.90 24.88
N SER A 916 -34.06 32.00 26.21
CA SER A 916 -33.36 33.14 26.84
C SER A 916 -31.93 33.28 26.32
N VAL A 917 -31.36 34.49 26.36
CA VAL A 917 -29.99 34.76 25.88
C VAL A 917 -28.98 33.84 26.56
N SER A 918 -29.10 33.61 27.87
CA SER A 918 -28.22 32.71 28.62
C SER A 918 -28.31 31.25 28.16
N GLN A 919 -29.51 30.75 27.84
CA GLN A 919 -29.68 29.38 27.31
C GLN A 919 -29.11 29.25 25.90
N ARG A 920 -29.28 30.28 25.07
CA ARG A 920 -28.70 30.31 23.72
C ARG A 920 -27.18 30.25 23.78
N ASP A 921 -26.57 31.06 24.65
CA ASP A 921 -25.13 31.07 24.85
C ASP A 921 -24.62 29.72 25.38
N GLU A 922 -25.31 29.11 26.34
CA GLU A 922 -24.97 27.78 26.86
C GLU A 922 -25.01 26.70 25.77
N TRP A 923 -26.06 26.64 24.98
CA TRP A 923 -26.20 25.63 23.91
C TRP A 923 -25.17 25.87 22.80
N ALA A 924 -24.91 27.13 22.46
CA ALA A 924 -23.86 27.50 21.50
C ALA A 924 -22.45 27.15 22.02
N GLU A 925 -22.19 27.29 23.32
CA GLU A 925 -20.94 26.86 23.96
C GLU A 925 -20.76 25.34 23.94
N GLN A 926 -21.86 24.59 24.00
CA GLN A 926 -21.88 23.13 23.82
C GLN A 926 -21.74 22.71 22.34
N GLY A 927 -21.64 23.67 21.42
CA GLY A 927 -21.44 23.43 20.00
C GLY A 927 -22.72 23.11 19.22
N ALA A 928 -23.89 23.39 19.80
CA ALA A 928 -25.17 23.16 19.14
C ALA A 928 -25.48 24.25 18.09
N SER A 929 -26.10 23.83 16.98
CA SER A 929 -26.74 24.72 16.02
C SER A 929 -28.12 25.11 16.54
N LEU A 930 -28.39 26.41 16.58
CA LEU A 930 -29.65 26.95 17.09
C LEU A 930 -30.66 27.10 15.95
N VAL A 931 -31.82 26.46 16.08
CA VAL A 931 -32.97 26.60 15.19
C VAL A 931 -34.16 27.13 16.00
N PHE A 932 -34.85 28.12 15.46
CA PHE A 932 -35.97 28.80 16.09
C PHE A 932 -37.23 28.56 15.29
N VAL A 933 -38.34 28.40 16.01
CA VAL A 933 -39.69 28.38 15.45
C VAL A 933 -40.40 29.64 15.93
N GLY A 934 -40.92 30.42 14.99
CA GLY A 934 -41.65 31.64 15.28
C GLY A 934 -42.85 31.82 14.36
N PHE A 935 -43.69 32.78 14.69
CA PHE A 935 -44.82 33.17 13.85
C PHE A 935 -44.90 34.69 13.71
N ALA A 936 -45.52 35.15 12.62
CA ALA A 936 -45.82 36.56 12.38
C ALA A 936 -47.16 36.73 11.66
N PRO A 937 -47.91 37.82 11.93
CA PRO A 937 -49.13 38.15 11.19
C PRO A 937 -48.83 38.42 9.71
N VAL A 938 -49.75 38.06 8.81
CA VAL A 938 -49.65 38.38 7.37
C VAL A 938 -50.77 39.33 6.98
N ASP A 939 -50.44 40.39 6.25
CA ASP A 939 -51.41 41.38 5.80
C ASP A 939 -52.24 40.89 4.59
N GLU A 940 -53.19 41.73 4.14
CA GLU A 940 -54.05 41.40 2.99
C GLU A 940 -53.25 41.29 1.67
N ASN A 941 -52.10 41.96 1.57
CA ASN A 941 -51.21 41.95 0.40
C ASN A 941 -50.24 40.75 0.38
N GLY A 942 -50.21 39.95 1.46
CA GLY A 942 -49.29 38.82 1.59
C GLY A 942 -47.91 39.20 2.15
N GLU A 943 -47.73 40.42 2.64
CA GLU A 943 -46.53 40.86 3.34
C GLU A 943 -46.58 40.48 4.83
N ILE A 944 -45.42 40.11 5.38
CA ILE A 944 -45.28 39.72 6.78
C ILE A 944 -45.26 40.99 7.65
N GLY A 945 -46.24 41.11 8.53
CA GLY A 945 -46.49 42.28 9.38
C GLY A 945 -45.51 42.41 10.56
N PHE A 946 -45.61 43.54 11.25
CA PHE A 946 -44.87 43.83 12.48
C PHE A 946 -45.59 43.20 13.69
N ASP A 947 -44.86 42.68 14.69
CA ASP A 947 -45.32 41.92 15.90
C ASP A 947 -45.15 40.38 15.88
N GLY A 948 -44.19 39.83 15.12
CA GLY A 948 -43.86 38.41 15.20
C GLY A 948 -43.03 38.03 16.44
N SER A 949 -43.17 36.79 16.93
CA SER A 949 -42.45 36.27 18.11
C SER A 949 -41.99 34.82 17.94
N SER A 950 -40.85 34.47 18.53
CA SER A 950 -40.38 33.08 18.63
C SER A 950 -41.17 32.30 19.69
N VAL A 951 -41.65 31.11 19.35
CA VAL A 951 -42.38 30.22 20.27
C VAL A 951 -41.53 29.07 20.77
N ALA A 952 -40.50 28.67 20.02
CA ALA A 952 -39.58 27.63 20.46
C ALA A 952 -38.18 27.84 19.89
N GLY A 953 -37.20 27.27 20.58
CA GLY A 953 -35.82 27.14 20.11
C GLY A 953 -35.27 25.76 20.41
N PHE A 954 -34.48 25.25 19.49
CA PHE A 954 -33.89 23.93 19.51
C PHE A 954 -32.38 24.04 19.32
N GLY A 955 -31.62 23.41 20.21
CA GLY A 955 -30.20 23.16 20.04
C GLY A 955 -29.99 21.79 19.39
N LEU A 956 -29.46 21.77 18.17
CA LEU A 956 -29.14 20.54 17.45
C LEU A 956 -27.63 20.33 17.42
N ALA A 957 -27.17 19.19 17.90
CA ALA A 957 -25.76 18.83 17.86
C ALA A 957 -25.59 17.35 17.46
N ASP A 958 -24.41 17.02 16.97
CA ASP A 958 -24.04 15.65 16.69
C ASP A 958 -23.49 15.01 17.97
N GLN A 959 -24.17 13.99 18.48
CA GLN A 959 -23.85 13.37 19.76
C GLN A 959 -22.60 12.50 19.67
N LEU A 960 -21.80 12.52 20.75
CA LEU A 960 -20.64 11.63 20.91
C LEU A 960 -21.08 10.17 20.97
N ARG A 961 -20.26 9.28 20.39
CA ARG A 961 -20.48 7.84 20.60
C ARG A 961 -20.26 7.49 22.08
N PRO A 962 -21.09 6.63 22.71
CA PRO A 962 -20.98 6.29 24.12
C PRO A 962 -19.60 5.78 24.54
N GLU A 963 -18.91 5.07 23.65
CA GLU A 963 -17.58 4.49 23.87
C GLU A 963 -16.42 5.47 23.68
N SER A 964 -16.65 6.64 23.07
CA SER A 964 -15.60 7.59 22.67
C SER A 964 -14.67 7.98 23.81
N GLY A 965 -15.23 8.37 24.95
CA GLY A 965 -14.45 8.79 26.12
C GLY A 965 -13.50 7.69 26.60
N ALA A 966 -14.00 6.46 26.74
CA ALA A 966 -13.22 5.32 27.21
C ALA A 966 -12.12 4.90 26.21
N VAL A 967 -12.40 4.98 24.90
CA VAL A 967 -11.43 4.69 23.84
C VAL A 967 -10.30 5.72 23.87
N ILE A 968 -10.62 7.01 23.90
CA ILE A 968 -9.61 8.08 23.93
C ILE A 968 -8.73 7.99 25.19
N GLU A 969 -9.31 7.71 26.35
CA GLU A 969 -8.55 7.50 27.59
C GLU A 969 -7.59 6.30 27.46
N THR A 970 -8.06 5.21 26.85
CA THR A 970 -7.24 4.01 26.64
C THR A 970 -6.10 4.26 25.65
N LEU A 971 -6.33 5.01 24.57
CA LEU A 971 -5.28 5.39 23.62
C LEU A 971 -4.19 6.25 24.27
N LYS A 972 -4.59 7.19 25.14
CA LYS A 972 -3.65 7.98 25.95
C LYS A 972 -2.84 7.11 26.92
N LYS A 973 -3.48 6.14 27.60
CA LYS A 973 -2.79 5.15 28.46
C LYS A 973 -1.82 4.26 27.69
N LEU A 974 -2.06 4.03 26.39
CA LEU A 974 -1.14 3.33 25.49
C LEU A 974 0.03 4.21 25.00
N GLY A 975 0.09 5.47 25.44
CA GLY A 975 1.11 6.46 25.10
C GLY A 975 0.96 7.00 23.68
N LYS A 976 -0.27 7.10 23.16
CA LYS A 976 -0.57 7.68 21.85
C LYS A 976 -1.00 9.12 21.99
N GLU A 977 -0.48 9.96 21.12
CA GLU A 977 -0.95 11.33 20.98
C GLU A 977 -2.25 11.33 20.16
N VAL A 978 -3.28 12.03 20.64
CA VAL A 978 -4.62 12.03 20.02
C VAL A 978 -4.95 13.42 19.52
N TRP A 979 -5.39 13.53 18.27
CA TRP A 979 -5.77 14.77 17.60
C TRP A 979 -7.20 14.68 17.06
N ILE A 980 -7.89 15.81 17.01
CA ILE A 980 -9.13 15.99 16.23
C ILE A 980 -8.82 16.85 15.01
N ILE A 981 -9.22 16.39 13.82
CA ILE A 981 -9.17 17.16 12.57
C ILE A 981 -10.60 17.25 12.05
N SER A 982 -11.16 18.44 11.94
CA SER A 982 -12.55 18.61 11.51
C SER A 982 -12.76 19.89 10.69
N GLY A 983 -13.71 19.82 9.75
CA GLY A 983 -14.20 20.99 9.00
C GLY A 983 -15.15 21.89 9.79
N ASP A 984 -15.62 21.43 10.95
CA ASP A 984 -16.50 22.20 11.82
C ASP A 984 -15.81 23.45 12.39
N ASN A 985 -16.63 24.41 12.81
CA ASN A 985 -16.13 25.63 13.43
C ASN A 985 -15.37 25.34 14.74
N GLN A 986 -14.46 26.24 15.11
CA GLN A 986 -13.60 26.08 16.29
C GLN A 986 -14.37 25.89 17.60
N ARG A 987 -15.55 26.51 17.76
CA ARG A 987 -16.34 26.40 19.00
C ARG A 987 -16.87 24.98 19.18
N THR A 988 -17.47 24.41 18.13
CA THR A 988 -18.00 23.04 18.14
C THR A 988 -16.90 22.01 18.39
N VAL A 989 -15.74 22.13 17.72
CA VAL A 989 -14.64 21.19 17.91
C VAL A 989 -14.03 21.31 19.31
N ASN A 990 -13.90 22.53 19.86
CA ASN A 990 -13.43 22.74 21.23
C ASN A 990 -14.38 22.12 22.28
N ALA A 991 -15.69 22.20 22.07
CA ALA A 991 -16.68 21.60 22.97
C ALA A 991 -16.51 20.07 23.03
N VAL A 992 -16.44 19.43 21.86
CA VAL A 992 -16.20 17.98 21.73
C VAL A 992 -14.86 17.57 22.36
N ALA A 993 -13.80 18.33 22.07
CA ALA A 993 -12.48 18.05 22.59
C ALA A 993 -12.42 18.12 24.14
N ARG A 994 -13.09 19.11 24.76
CA ARG A 994 -13.19 19.21 26.23
C ARG A 994 -13.90 18.00 26.83
N GLN A 995 -15.01 17.56 26.24
CA GLN A 995 -15.76 16.39 26.72
C GLN A 995 -14.92 15.09 26.65
N LEU A 996 -14.06 14.95 25.63
CA LEU A 996 -13.15 13.79 25.46
C LEU A 996 -11.76 13.99 26.10
N GLY A 997 -11.53 15.15 26.73
CA GLY A 997 -10.24 15.56 27.29
C GLY A 997 -9.10 15.67 26.27
N ILE A 998 -9.37 15.87 24.99
CA ILE A 998 -8.37 15.99 23.92
C ILE A 998 -7.84 17.44 23.89
N THR A 999 -6.52 17.61 23.93
CA THR A 999 -5.88 18.93 23.92
C THR A 999 -5.52 19.41 22.52
N ASN A 1000 -5.32 18.48 21.59
CA ASN A 1000 -4.76 18.78 20.28
C ASN A 1000 -5.88 18.80 19.22
N ILE A 1001 -6.11 19.97 18.62
CA ILE A 1001 -7.29 20.23 17.80
C ILE A 1001 -6.89 21.00 16.55
N MET A 1002 -7.47 20.63 15.41
CA MET A 1002 -7.48 21.40 14.17
C MET A 1002 -8.93 21.51 13.67
N ALA A 1003 -9.51 22.72 13.74
CA ALA A 1003 -10.88 23.01 13.31
C ALA A 1003 -10.89 23.87 12.04
N GLY A 1004 -12.04 23.94 11.35
CA GLY A 1004 -12.21 24.69 10.11
C GLY A 1004 -11.37 24.15 8.95
N VAL A 1005 -11.01 22.86 8.98
CA VAL A 1005 -10.15 22.23 7.97
C VAL A 1005 -10.98 21.78 6.78
N LEU A 1006 -10.71 22.33 5.60
CA LEU A 1006 -11.37 21.91 4.36
C LEU A 1006 -10.98 20.46 4.00
N PRO A 1007 -11.85 19.71 3.29
CA PRO A 1007 -11.54 18.33 2.89
C PRO A 1007 -10.22 18.18 2.11
N SER A 1008 -9.90 19.15 1.23
CA SER A 1008 -8.61 19.20 0.50
C SER A 1008 -7.41 19.36 1.41
N ASP A 1009 -7.57 20.05 2.54
CA ASP A 1009 -6.48 20.46 3.42
C ASP A 1009 -6.24 19.45 4.54
N LYS A 1010 -7.16 18.47 4.72
CA LYS A 1010 -7.02 17.41 5.73
C LYS A 1010 -5.79 16.55 5.49
N SER A 1011 -5.48 16.23 4.23
CA SER A 1011 -4.25 15.50 3.87
C SER A 1011 -3.00 16.29 4.26
N ASP A 1012 -2.97 17.60 4.03
CA ASP A 1012 -1.84 18.46 4.43
C ASP A 1012 -1.67 18.52 5.93
N LYS A 1013 -2.76 18.51 6.70
CA LYS A 1013 -2.69 18.42 8.18
C LYS A 1013 -2.12 17.08 8.65
N VAL A 1014 -2.50 15.98 8.01
CA VAL A 1014 -1.90 14.65 8.27
C VAL A 1014 -0.41 14.66 7.93
N LYS A 1015 -0.03 15.23 6.77
CA LYS A 1015 1.37 15.38 6.34
C LYS A 1015 2.19 16.24 7.32
N TRP A 1016 1.58 17.30 7.85
CA TRP A 1016 2.18 18.13 8.89
C TRP A 1016 2.39 17.35 10.20
N LEU A 1017 1.42 16.52 10.63
CA LEU A 1017 1.58 15.65 11.81
C LEU A 1017 2.71 14.64 11.60
N GLN A 1018 2.85 14.08 10.40
CA GLN A 1018 3.96 13.19 10.05
C GLN A 1018 5.30 13.92 10.22
N GLN A 1019 5.42 15.17 9.75
CA GLN A 1019 6.66 15.95 9.85
C GLN A 1019 6.98 16.47 11.25
N ARG A 1020 6.01 16.51 12.17
CA ARG A 1020 6.12 17.10 13.52
C ARG A 1020 6.91 16.27 14.53
N GLY A 1021 7.30 15.04 14.23
CA GLY A 1021 8.03 14.12 15.14
C GLY A 1021 9.36 14.62 15.76
N ARG A 1022 9.78 15.87 15.50
CA ARG A 1022 11.01 16.50 16.01
C ARG A 1022 10.98 17.01 17.47
N ASN A 1023 9.83 17.14 18.15
CA ASN A 1023 9.79 17.84 19.45
C ASN A 1023 9.31 17.03 20.67
N LEU A 1024 8.79 15.80 20.52
CA LEU A 1024 8.15 15.09 21.63
C LEU A 1024 9.09 14.59 22.75
N GLU A 1025 10.41 14.51 22.51
CA GLU A 1025 11.37 14.07 23.54
C GLU A 1025 11.79 15.22 24.47
N LYS A 1026 11.60 16.49 24.07
CA LYS A 1026 11.92 17.67 24.90
C LYS A 1026 10.86 17.98 25.96
N ASP A 1027 9.59 17.72 25.65
CA ASP A 1027 8.49 18.03 26.58
C ASP A 1027 8.31 16.93 27.64
N LEU A 1028 8.71 15.68 27.33
CA LEU A 1028 8.67 14.55 28.27
C LEU A 1028 9.86 14.54 29.24
N GLU A 1029 11.00 15.16 28.91
CA GLU A 1029 12.15 15.26 29.80
C GLU A 1029 12.04 16.39 30.84
N GLN A 1030 11.15 17.38 30.64
CA GLN A 1030 10.95 18.48 31.59
C GLN A 1030 9.88 18.19 32.68
N GLY A 1031 9.12 17.10 32.56
CA GLY A 1031 7.99 16.79 33.45
C GLY A 1031 8.23 15.77 34.57
N THR A 1032 9.41 15.17 34.70
CA THR A 1032 9.63 14.10 35.70
C THR A 1032 10.90 14.30 36.54
N SER A 1033 10.86 15.31 37.41
CA SER A 1033 11.79 15.43 38.53
C SER A 1033 11.03 15.56 39.85
N THR A 1034 10.57 14.43 40.38
CA THR A 1034 10.45 14.13 41.83
C THR A 1034 9.72 12.80 42.03
N GLU A 1035 10.47 11.75 42.39
CA GLU A 1035 10.16 10.86 43.54
C GLU A 1035 11.13 9.66 43.54
N LYS A 1036 11.99 9.63 44.56
CA LYS A 1036 12.79 8.46 44.93
C LYS A 1036 11.98 7.64 45.94
N ALA A 1037 11.69 6.38 45.64
CA ALA A 1037 11.18 5.44 46.65
C ALA A 1037 11.79 4.03 46.50
N GLY A 1038 12.42 3.58 47.61
CA GLY A 1038 12.39 2.22 48.17
C GLY A 1038 12.83 1.02 47.33
N LYS A 1039 14.02 0.47 47.63
CA LYS A 1039 14.40 -0.91 47.26
C LYS A 1039 13.92 -1.89 48.34
N SER A 1040 13.31 -2.99 47.92
CA SER A 1040 13.14 -4.23 48.70
C SER A 1040 13.59 -5.44 47.86
N PRO A 1041 14.31 -6.43 48.43
CA PRO A 1041 14.93 -7.51 47.67
C PRO A 1041 14.03 -8.75 47.59
N GLY A 1042 13.67 -9.16 46.37
CA GLY A 1042 13.02 -10.46 46.16
C GLY A 1042 12.46 -10.64 44.76
N SER A 1043 13.30 -11.09 43.81
CA SER A 1043 12.91 -11.98 42.69
C SER A 1043 14.03 -12.02 41.64
N PHE A 1044 14.99 -12.93 41.84
CA PHE A 1044 16.11 -13.16 40.92
C PHE A 1044 15.67 -13.69 39.53
N PHE A 1045 14.43 -14.20 39.40
CA PHE A 1045 13.89 -14.76 38.15
C PHE A 1045 13.09 -13.78 37.28
N LYS A 1046 12.65 -12.62 37.80
CA LYS A 1046 12.00 -11.56 36.99
C LYS A 1046 12.99 -10.56 36.38
N GLN A 1047 14.25 -10.61 36.83
CA GLN A 1047 15.28 -9.62 36.48
C GLN A 1047 16.07 -10.00 35.21
N ALA A 1048 16.14 -11.28 34.87
CA ALA A 1048 16.84 -11.74 33.65
C ALA A 1048 16.06 -11.45 32.35
N SER A 1049 14.71 -11.60 32.35
CA SER A 1049 13.90 -11.31 31.15
C SER A 1049 13.78 -9.80 30.87
N ASN A 1050 13.66 -8.98 31.92
CA ASN A 1050 13.58 -7.53 31.79
C ASN A 1050 14.94 -6.87 31.48
N SER A 1051 16.05 -7.46 31.93
CA SER A 1051 17.40 -6.99 31.60
C SER A 1051 17.73 -7.24 30.13
N LEU A 1052 17.41 -8.43 29.59
CA LEU A 1052 17.65 -8.73 28.17
C LEU A 1052 16.77 -7.85 27.26
N LEU A 1053 15.49 -7.65 27.62
CA LEU A 1053 14.58 -6.72 26.92
C LEU A 1053 15.03 -5.26 27.02
N ALA A 1054 15.63 -4.84 28.14
CA ALA A 1054 16.16 -3.49 28.31
C ALA A 1054 17.45 -3.29 27.50
N VAL A 1055 18.34 -4.28 27.45
CA VAL A 1055 19.55 -4.28 26.62
C VAL A 1055 19.19 -4.34 25.13
N LEU A 1056 18.21 -5.15 24.74
CA LEU A 1056 17.67 -5.20 23.37
C LEU A 1056 16.98 -3.88 22.98
N ARG A 1057 16.23 -3.24 23.89
CA ARG A 1057 15.72 -1.88 23.69
C ARG A 1057 16.84 -0.86 23.51
N LYS A 1058 18.01 -1.05 24.13
CA LYS A 1058 19.18 -0.19 24.00
C LYS A 1058 19.97 -0.44 22.70
N ILE A 1059 20.02 -1.68 22.23
CA ILE A 1059 20.67 -2.06 20.96
C ILE A 1059 19.80 -1.63 19.75
N PHE A 1060 18.46 -1.67 19.89
CA PHE A 1060 17.53 -1.16 18.88
C PHE A 1060 17.19 0.34 19.04
N ARG A 1061 17.34 0.96 20.23
CA ARG A 1061 17.44 2.43 20.39
C ARG A 1061 18.86 2.87 20.08
N ARG A 1062 19.22 2.80 18.80
CA ARG A 1062 20.25 3.68 18.28
C ARG A 1062 19.56 5.01 17.98
N ASN A 1063 19.68 5.96 18.90
CA ASN A 1063 19.23 7.34 18.71
C ASN A 1063 19.82 7.89 17.40
N LYS A 1064 18.97 8.01 16.39
CA LYS A 1064 18.82 9.23 15.59
C LYS A 1064 17.35 9.61 15.73
N SER A 1065 17.08 10.88 16.01
CA SER A 1065 15.74 11.48 15.93
C SER A 1065 14.94 10.83 14.81
N LYS A 1066 13.80 10.19 15.11
CA LYS A 1066 12.88 9.77 14.03
C LYS A 1066 12.55 11.05 13.24
N PRO A 1067 12.81 11.11 11.92
CA PRO A 1067 12.58 12.33 11.15
C PRO A 1067 11.08 12.66 11.01
N TYR A 1068 10.20 11.67 11.23
CA TYR A 1068 8.74 11.79 11.14
C TYR A 1068 8.03 10.91 12.19
N ALA A 1069 6.84 11.34 12.62
CA ALA A 1069 5.92 10.56 13.45
C ALA A 1069 5.05 9.66 12.55
N VAL A 1070 4.74 8.44 13.01
CA VAL A 1070 3.81 7.56 12.28
C VAL A 1070 2.39 7.93 12.66
N VAL A 1071 1.59 8.37 11.68
CA VAL A 1071 0.24 8.91 11.89
C VAL A 1071 -0.81 7.91 11.43
N ALA A 1072 -1.75 7.57 12.31
CA ALA A 1072 -2.99 6.93 11.93
C ALA A 1072 -4.09 7.97 11.77
N MET A 1073 -4.84 7.92 10.68
CA MET A 1073 -6.05 8.73 10.46
C MET A 1073 -7.26 7.82 10.56
N VAL A 1074 -8.26 8.22 11.34
CA VAL A 1074 -9.54 7.51 11.51
C VAL A 1074 -10.66 8.38 10.96
N GLY A 1075 -11.46 7.86 10.04
CA GLY A 1075 -12.54 8.59 9.38
C GLY A 1075 -13.61 7.66 8.81
N ASP A 1076 -14.71 8.25 8.34
CA ASP A 1076 -15.85 7.53 7.78
C ASP A 1076 -16.43 8.24 6.53
N GLY A 1077 -16.11 9.51 6.30
CA GLY A 1077 -16.65 10.28 5.18
C GLY A 1077 -15.84 10.22 3.88
N ILE A 1078 -16.49 10.53 2.76
CA ILE A 1078 -15.83 10.77 1.45
C ILE A 1078 -14.77 11.87 1.59
N ASN A 1079 -15.07 12.85 2.44
CA ASN A 1079 -14.21 13.99 2.77
C ASN A 1079 -12.90 13.59 3.45
N ASP A 1080 -12.81 12.37 3.98
CA ASP A 1080 -11.63 11.85 4.68
C ASP A 1080 -10.77 10.96 3.81
N ALA A 1081 -11.25 10.52 2.63
CA ALA A 1081 -10.52 9.61 1.76
C ALA A 1081 -9.10 10.13 1.41
N PRO A 1082 -8.88 11.41 1.05
CA PRO A 1082 -7.53 11.92 0.82
C PRO A 1082 -6.64 11.87 2.07
N ALA A 1083 -7.19 12.15 3.25
CA ALA A 1083 -6.46 12.12 4.51
C ALA A 1083 -6.15 10.68 4.97
N LEU A 1084 -7.07 9.75 4.74
CA LEU A 1084 -6.89 8.31 4.98
C LEU A 1084 -5.80 7.73 4.07
N ALA A 1085 -5.73 8.16 2.81
CA ALA A 1085 -4.68 7.78 1.86
C ALA A 1085 -3.30 8.34 2.25
N GLN A 1086 -3.26 9.59 2.74
CA GLN A 1086 -2.03 10.28 3.12
C GLN A 1086 -1.42 9.74 4.43
N ALA A 1087 -2.24 9.19 5.32
CA ALA A 1087 -1.79 8.65 6.60
C ALA A 1087 -0.96 7.37 6.43
N ASP A 1088 0.00 7.13 7.35
CA ASP A 1088 0.74 5.86 7.38
C ASP A 1088 -0.19 4.67 7.64
N VAL A 1089 -1.30 4.93 8.35
CA VAL A 1089 -2.41 3.99 8.56
C VAL A 1089 -3.73 4.72 8.45
N GLY A 1090 -4.37 4.68 7.28
CA GLY A 1090 -5.78 5.05 7.14
C GLY A 1090 -6.71 3.97 7.71
N ILE A 1091 -7.65 4.36 8.57
CA ILE A 1091 -8.61 3.49 9.21
C ILE A 1091 -10.02 4.01 8.92
N ALA A 1092 -10.79 3.26 8.14
CA ALA A 1092 -12.20 3.55 7.90
C ALA A 1092 -13.09 2.85 8.94
N ILE A 1093 -14.12 3.55 9.43
CA ILE A 1093 -15.20 2.93 10.22
C ILE A 1093 -16.28 2.41 9.26
N GLY A 1094 -16.88 1.26 9.57
CA GLY A 1094 -17.73 0.48 8.67
C GLY A 1094 -19.09 1.10 8.35
N SER A 1095 -19.52 2.10 9.13
CA SER A 1095 -20.63 2.98 8.78
C SER A 1095 -20.26 4.02 7.72
N GLY A 1096 -18.99 4.08 7.33
CA GLY A 1096 -18.46 5.06 6.40
C GLY A 1096 -18.77 4.79 4.94
N THR A 1097 -18.60 5.82 4.13
CA THR A 1097 -18.90 5.79 2.70
C THR A 1097 -18.00 4.80 1.94
N ALA A 1098 -18.51 4.29 0.81
CA ALA A 1098 -17.76 3.35 -0.03
C ALA A 1098 -16.37 3.89 -0.43
N ALA A 1099 -16.26 5.20 -0.68
CA ALA A 1099 -15.00 5.86 -0.99
C ALA A 1099 -13.98 5.79 0.17
N ALA A 1100 -14.42 5.98 1.42
CA ALA A 1100 -13.55 5.87 2.60
C ALA A 1100 -13.08 4.42 2.81
N ILE A 1101 -13.99 3.45 2.65
CA ILE A 1101 -13.71 2.02 2.77
C ILE A 1101 -12.74 1.54 1.70
N ASP A 1102 -12.87 2.00 0.45
CA ASP A 1102 -11.99 1.59 -0.64
C ASP A 1102 -10.59 2.18 -0.47
N THR A 1103 -10.50 3.42 0.01
CA THR A 1103 -9.23 4.13 0.21
C THR A 1103 -8.45 3.65 1.43
N ALA A 1104 -9.13 3.33 2.53
CA ALA A 1104 -8.45 2.98 3.78
C ALA A 1104 -7.81 1.57 3.73
N PRO A 1105 -6.54 1.44 4.16
CA PRO A 1105 -5.90 0.13 4.28
C PRO A 1105 -6.39 -0.69 5.49
N VAL A 1106 -7.14 -0.09 6.42
CA VAL A 1106 -7.81 -0.80 7.52
C VAL A 1106 -9.28 -0.41 7.54
N ILE A 1107 -10.16 -1.39 7.68
CA ILE A 1107 -11.61 -1.16 7.78
C ILE A 1107 -12.10 -1.84 9.06
N LEU A 1108 -12.76 -1.07 9.91
CA LEU A 1108 -13.46 -1.56 11.10
C LEU A 1108 -14.90 -1.84 10.69
N MET A 1109 -15.30 -3.09 10.51
CA MET A 1109 -16.67 -3.43 10.09
C MET A 1109 -17.72 -3.02 11.13
N ARG A 1110 -17.35 -3.05 12.40
CA ARG A 1110 -18.17 -2.53 13.48
C ARG A 1110 -18.11 -1.00 13.49
N SER A 1111 -19.24 -0.37 13.76
CA SER A 1111 -19.29 1.05 14.09
C SER A 1111 -18.70 1.36 15.48
N ASP A 1112 -18.41 0.34 16.30
CA ASP A 1112 -17.78 0.46 17.62
C ASP A 1112 -16.28 0.80 17.53
N MET A 1113 -15.91 1.97 18.07
CA MET A 1113 -14.52 2.44 18.12
C MET A 1113 -13.59 1.59 19.00
N ARG A 1114 -14.08 0.72 19.87
CA ARG A 1114 -13.22 -0.21 20.65
C ARG A 1114 -12.40 -1.12 19.74
N SER A 1115 -12.91 -1.42 18.55
CA SER A 1115 -12.24 -2.19 17.51
C SER A 1115 -10.89 -1.58 17.11
N LEU A 1116 -10.75 -0.25 17.16
CA LEU A 1116 -9.49 0.46 16.93
C LEU A 1116 -8.43 0.09 17.97
N VAL A 1117 -8.81 0.04 19.26
CA VAL A 1117 -7.92 -0.33 20.36
C VAL A 1117 -7.50 -1.80 20.23
N THR A 1118 -8.47 -2.67 19.91
CA THR A 1118 -8.22 -4.10 19.64
C THR A 1118 -7.24 -4.27 18.49
N PHE A 1119 -7.42 -3.53 17.39
CA PHE A 1119 -6.52 -3.53 16.23
C PHE A 1119 -5.09 -3.13 16.60
N LEU A 1120 -4.89 -1.98 17.25
CA LEU A 1120 -3.57 -1.48 17.64
C LEU A 1120 -2.86 -2.47 18.60
N ARG A 1121 -3.60 -3.08 19.54
CA ARG A 1121 -3.05 -4.09 20.45
C ARG A 1121 -2.66 -5.38 19.72
N LEU A 1122 -3.52 -5.86 18.83
CA LEU A 1122 -3.28 -7.06 18.06
C LEU A 1122 -2.07 -6.88 17.14
N SER A 1123 -1.99 -5.75 16.45
CA SER A 1123 -0.86 -5.33 15.65
C SER A 1123 0.44 -5.34 16.47
N LYS A 1124 0.49 -4.61 17.59
CA LYS A 1124 1.67 -4.57 18.47
C LYS A 1124 2.07 -5.95 18.97
N THR A 1125 1.10 -6.79 19.35
CA THR A 1125 1.35 -8.16 19.83
C THR A 1125 1.93 -9.03 18.71
N THR A 1126 1.40 -8.93 17.50
CA THR A 1126 1.87 -9.67 16.33
C THR A 1126 3.32 -9.32 16.00
N PHE A 1127 3.65 -8.04 15.87
CA PHE A 1127 5.01 -7.62 15.54
C PHE A 1127 6.02 -7.84 16.66
N THR A 1128 5.59 -7.76 17.93
CA THR A 1128 6.42 -8.17 19.06
C THR A 1128 6.77 -9.66 18.97
N ARG A 1129 5.81 -10.52 18.55
CA ARG A 1129 6.06 -11.95 18.36
C ARG A 1129 6.98 -12.23 17.18
N ILE A 1130 6.83 -11.51 16.06
CA ILE A 1130 7.75 -11.60 14.92
C ILE A 1130 9.19 -11.30 15.37
N LEU A 1131 9.37 -10.19 16.10
CA LEU A 1131 10.70 -9.81 16.58
C LEU A 1131 11.30 -10.85 17.54
N LEU A 1132 10.51 -11.37 18.48
CA LEU A 1132 10.94 -12.45 19.37
C LEU A 1132 11.33 -13.71 18.59
N ASN A 1133 10.55 -14.08 17.57
CA ASN A 1133 10.84 -15.23 16.72
C ASN A 1133 12.14 -15.03 15.92
N PHE A 1134 12.42 -13.83 15.40
CA PHE A 1134 13.69 -13.52 14.74
C PHE A 1134 14.87 -13.58 15.69
N ILE A 1135 14.73 -13.05 16.90
CA ILE A 1135 15.78 -13.11 17.92
C ILE A 1135 16.08 -14.56 18.27
N TRP A 1136 15.05 -15.40 18.47
CA TRP A 1136 15.25 -16.81 18.76
C TRP A 1136 15.89 -17.58 17.59
N ALA A 1137 15.37 -17.41 16.38
CA ALA A 1137 15.91 -18.06 15.19
C ALA A 1137 17.37 -17.66 14.92
N SER A 1138 17.70 -16.38 15.08
CA SER A 1138 19.05 -15.86 14.84
C SER A 1138 20.01 -16.20 15.98
N GLY A 1139 19.57 -16.07 17.24
CA GLY A 1139 20.38 -16.35 18.42
C GLY A 1139 20.87 -17.80 18.46
N TYR A 1140 19.99 -18.72 18.06
CA TYR A 1140 20.36 -20.13 17.91
C TYR A 1140 21.49 -20.33 16.86
N ASN A 1141 21.38 -19.71 15.67
CA ASN A 1141 22.41 -19.81 14.63
C ASN A 1141 23.73 -19.16 15.04
N ILE A 1142 23.68 -18.00 15.73
CA ILE A 1142 24.86 -17.27 16.20
C ILE A 1142 25.67 -18.12 17.20
N ILE A 1143 24.99 -18.89 18.06
CA ILE A 1143 25.65 -19.79 19.02
C ILE A 1143 26.06 -21.10 18.35
N GLY A 1144 25.20 -21.65 17.49
CA GLY A 1144 25.41 -22.94 16.85
C GLY A 1144 26.57 -22.95 15.85
N ILE A 1145 26.72 -21.92 15.01
CA ILE A 1145 27.75 -21.88 13.97
C ILE A 1145 29.18 -21.99 14.54
N PRO A 1146 29.60 -21.18 15.55
CA PRO A 1146 30.92 -21.31 16.15
C PRO A 1146 31.15 -22.67 16.82
N LEU A 1147 30.12 -23.21 17.47
CA LEU A 1147 30.18 -24.52 18.12
C LEU A 1147 30.35 -25.65 17.09
N SER A 1148 29.62 -25.60 15.97
CA SER A 1148 29.76 -26.52 14.84
C SER A 1148 31.09 -26.38 14.08
N ALA A 1149 31.61 -25.15 13.99
CA ALA A 1149 32.93 -24.89 13.41
C ALA A 1149 34.09 -25.43 14.26
N GLY A 1150 33.81 -25.97 15.45
CA GLY A 1150 34.82 -26.54 16.34
C GLY A 1150 35.61 -25.49 17.12
N LEU A 1151 35.11 -24.24 17.22
CA LEU A 1151 35.85 -23.16 17.89
C LEU A 1151 36.08 -23.43 19.39
N LEU A 1152 35.18 -24.19 20.02
CA LEU A 1152 35.27 -24.61 21.43
C LEU A 1152 35.99 -25.95 21.62
N TYR A 1153 36.35 -26.62 20.53
CA TYR A 1153 37.08 -27.89 20.57
C TYR A 1153 38.47 -27.73 21.26
N PRO A 1154 39.25 -26.66 21.00
CA PRO A 1154 40.51 -26.43 21.69
C PRO A 1154 40.44 -26.17 23.19
N ILE A 1155 39.32 -25.66 23.66
CA ILE A 1155 39.17 -25.19 25.05
C ILE A 1155 38.43 -26.24 25.90
N ALA A 1156 37.43 -26.91 25.32
CA ALA A 1156 36.52 -27.79 26.03
C ALA A 1156 36.39 -29.20 25.43
N GLY A 1157 37.01 -29.47 24.27
CA GLY A 1157 36.84 -30.74 23.55
C GLY A 1157 35.41 -30.98 23.07
N ILE A 1158 34.61 -29.92 22.92
CA ILE A 1158 33.20 -29.99 22.54
C ILE A 1158 33.07 -29.62 21.06
N GLY A 1159 32.61 -30.58 20.25
CA GLY A 1159 32.17 -30.37 18.86
C GLY A 1159 30.67 -30.60 18.72
N MET A 1160 30.06 -30.08 17.66
CA MET A 1160 28.65 -30.38 17.33
C MET A 1160 28.58 -31.34 16.15
N PRO A 1161 28.08 -32.58 16.35
CA PRO A 1161 27.81 -33.50 15.26
C PRO A 1161 26.69 -32.99 14.33
N PRO A 1162 26.71 -33.31 13.02
CA PRO A 1162 25.68 -32.86 12.08
C PRO A 1162 24.26 -33.29 12.47
N ALA A 1163 24.10 -34.49 13.06
CA ALA A 1163 22.81 -34.98 13.54
C ALA A 1163 22.25 -34.11 14.68
N LEU A 1164 23.09 -33.71 15.65
CA LEU A 1164 22.70 -32.82 16.73
C LEU A 1164 22.36 -31.42 16.19
N ALA A 1165 23.14 -30.92 15.22
CA ALA A 1165 22.84 -29.67 14.52
C ALA A 1165 21.47 -29.71 13.83
N GLY A 1166 21.13 -30.84 13.20
CA GLY A 1166 19.83 -31.06 12.57
C GLY A 1166 18.65 -31.07 13.55
N ILE A 1167 18.80 -31.76 14.69
CA ILE A 1167 17.77 -31.80 15.75
C ILE A 1167 17.50 -30.40 16.29
N LEU A 1168 18.57 -29.70 16.67
CA LEU A 1168 18.45 -28.38 17.28
C LEU A 1168 17.88 -27.34 16.27
N MET A 1169 18.15 -27.50 14.96
CA MET A 1169 17.53 -26.71 13.88
C MET A 1169 16.00 -26.92 13.79
N ILE A 1170 15.53 -28.16 13.99
CA ILE A 1170 14.09 -28.46 14.11
C ILE A 1170 13.50 -27.82 15.36
N CYS A 1171 14.17 -27.91 16.50
CA CYS A 1171 13.72 -27.28 17.75
C CYS A 1171 13.52 -25.77 17.57
N SER A 1172 14.45 -25.09 16.88
CA SER A 1172 14.33 -23.68 16.52
C SER A 1172 13.05 -23.42 15.71
N SER A 1173 12.82 -24.20 14.64
CA SER A 1173 11.63 -24.04 13.77
C SER A 1173 10.31 -24.31 14.51
N LEU A 1174 10.24 -25.35 15.33
CA LEU A 1174 9.07 -25.68 16.15
C LEU A 1174 8.75 -24.58 17.17
N SER A 1175 9.78 -24.01 17.81
CA SER A 1175 9.60 -22.94 18.80
C SER A 1175 8.99 -21.68 18.17
N VAL A 1176 9.46 -21.29 16.98
CA VAL A 1176 8.92 -20.17 16.20
C VAL A 1176 7.47 -20.43 15.81
N MET A 1177 7.16 -21.66 15.35
CA MET A 1177 5.81 -22.03 14.96
C MET A 1177 4.82 -22.02 16.13
N ALA A 1178 5.21 -22.59 17.28
CA ALA A 1178 4.41 -22.56 18.49
C ALA A 1178 4.16 -21.13 18.99
N SER A 1179 5.19 -20.29 18.97
CA SER A 1179 5.10 -18.86 19.32
C SER A 1179 4.13 -18.10 18.41
N SER A 1180 4.18 -18.32 17.09
CA SER A 1180 3.25 -17.71 16.14
C SER A 1180 1.81 -18.21 16.31
N LEU A 1181 1.61 -19.52 16.54
CA LEU A 1181 0.28 -20.10 16.78
C LEU A 1181 -0.35 -19.64 18.11
N ALA A 1182 0.46 -19.27 19.10
CA ALA A 1182 -0.03 -18.72 20.36
C ALA A 1182 -0.83 -17.42 20.18
N LEU A 1183 -0.69 -16.71 19.05
CA LEU A 1183 -1.53 -15.56 18.70
C LEU A 1183 -3.03 -15.93 18.59
N LYS A 1184 -3.37 -17.20 18.33
CA LYS A 1184 -4.77 -17.67 18.34
C LYS A 1184 -5.46 -17.47 19.69
N LEU A 1185 -4.68 -17.51 20.77
CA LEU A 1185 -5.15 -17.32 22.15
C LEU A 1185 -5.36 -15.84 22.52
N PHE A 1186 -5.04 -14.90 21.63
CA PHE A 1186 -5.35 -13.50 21.84
C PHE A 1186 -6.85 -13.34 22.10
N ARG A 1187 -7.21 -12.56 23.12
CA ARG A 1187 -8.60 -12.23 23.46
C ARG A 1187 -8.75 -10.72 23.45
N GLU A 1188 -9.88 -10.28 22.92
CA GLU A 1188 -10.35 -8.91 23.07
C GLU A 1188 -10.53 -8.63 24.57
N LYS A 1189 -10.03 -7.47 25.01
CA LYS A 1189 -10.31 -6.95 26.34
C LYS A 1189 -11.33 -5.84 26.15
N HIS A 1190 -12.56 -6.11 26.54
CA HIS A 1190 -13.63 -5.12 26.58
C HIS A 1190 -13.32 -4.01 27.59
#